data_AF-A0A017SLR6-F1
#
_entry.id   AF-A0A017SLR6-F1
#
_cell.length_a   1.000
_cell.length_b   1.000
_cell.length_c   1.000
_cell.angle_alpha   90.00
_cell.angle_beta   90.00
_cell.angle_gamma   90.00
#
_symmetry.space_group_name_H-M   'P 1'
#
loop_
_entity.id
_entity.type
_entity.pdbx_description
1 polymer ?
#
loop_
_entity_poly.entity_id
_entity_poly.type
_entity_poly.pdbx_seq_one_letter_code
_entity_poly.pdbx_strand_id
1 'polypeptide(L)'
;MAAQASEKLEKLDLNGQTAAGKADAPAASQTETVEAEDDSDDDKEEGNAAPEAGTGGAAKKKKRKPKKKKKGGAKVQSSPPRVALTNLFPNGQFPEGEICEYKDDNTYRTTSEEKRYLDRMNNDFLQEYRQGAEVHRQVRQYAQKNIKPGQTLTEIAEGIEDSVRALTGHQGLEEGDNIKGGMGFPCGLSINHCAAHYTPNAGNKMVLQQGDVMKVDFGAHLNGRIVDSAFTMAFDPVYDPLLAAVKDATNTGIREAGIDVRVCDIGAAVQETMESYEVEINGTMHPVKCIRNLNGHNIDQHIIHGGKSVPIVKGGDQTKMEEGEVFAIETFGSTGKGYVRDDMECSHYALVPDAPKVPLRVSSAKNLLNVINKNFGTLPFCRRYLDRLGQDKYLLGLNNLVNSGIVQDYPPLCDVKGSYTAQYEHSSLVEDHFFWTYTEEPHRSRRQAIIKAHPEVTKLCGPEPLTKYTVLFVVSLQVCCAYLLRDTSMLSWKFLLTAYVIGATSNQNLFLAIHEISHNLAFRSPMANRLLAIFANIPIGIPYSAAFRPYHLTHHKSLGVTGLDTDLPTALEAFVLDSLLGKAFFCTFQLLFYAIRPAFVYSPPFSRIHLINIMTQFSFDYALTKISGGSLQPLLYLLLSALLAGSLHPCAGHFIAEHYIFEKVGDGKGTESIQRRKMNGGSNGMPKEVANLPPPETYSYYGPLNILTYNVGLHNEHHDFPAIPWTRLYTLHRIASEFYEPLPCHRSWVWVIWTFILDKNVGMWCRVKRAQGGRVVGGSSNANAGRAGEGISGASNGPEEGDGWKESEIQN
;
A
#
# COMPACT_ATOMS: atom_id res chain seq x y z
N MET A 1 -24.30 24.52 0.11
CA MET A 1 -24.48 23.62 -1.06
C MET A 1 -24.52 22.14 -0.65
N ALA A 2 -25.17 21.78 0.47
CA ALA A 2 -25.04 20.45 1.11
C ALA A 2 -26.30 19.55 1.02
N ALA A 3 -27.39 20.02 0.42
CA ALA A 3 -28.67 19.29 0.39
C ALA A 3 -28.94 18.49 -0.92
N GLN A 4 -28.05 18.56 -1.92
CA GLN A 4 -28.25 17.85 -3.20
C GLN A 4 -27.43 16.55 -3.35
N ALA A 5 -26.64 16.17 -2.34
CA ALA A 5 -25.79 14.98 -2.40
C ALA A 5 -26.52 13.68 -1.98
N SER A 6 -27.66 13.77 -1.30
CA SER A 6 -28.37 12.61 -0.73
C SER A 6 -29.16 11.80 -1.79
N GLU A 7 -29.71 12.43 -2.83
CA GLU A 7 -30.54 11.72 -3.83
C GLU A 7 -29.74 10.96 -4.91
N LYS A 8 -28.44 11.23 -5.05
CA LYS A 8 -27.60 10.56 -6.07
C LYS A 8 -27.01 9.22 -5.63
N LEU A 9 -27.09 8.89 -4.34
CA LEU A 9 -26.57 7.62 -3.78
C LEU A 9 -27.56 6.45 -3.86
N GLU A 10 -28.87 6.70 -4.02
CA GLU A 10 -29.88 5.64 -4.16
C GLU A 10 -30.01 5.06 -5.58
N LYS A 11 -29.25 5.55 -6.57
CA LYS A 11 -29.36 5.14 -7.98
C LYS A 11 -28.07 4.57 -8.58
N LEU A 12 -27.25 3.89 -7.78
CA LEU A 12 -26.11 3.11 -8.28
C LEU A 12 -26.56 1.67 -8.61
N ASP A 13 -26.81 1.44 -9.90
CA ASP A 13 -27.07 0.10 -10.45
C ASP A 13 -25.74 -0.67 -10.59
N LEU A 14 -25.60 -1.74 -9.82
CA LEU A 14 -24.45 -2.63 -9.80
C LEU A 14 -24.60 -3.73 -10.85
N ASN A 15 -24.71 -3.40 -12.15
CA ASN A 15 -24.47 -4.34 -13.25
C ASN A 15 -24.29 -3.60 -14.59
N GLY A 16 -23.05 -3.42 -15.03
CA GLY A 16 -22.75 -2.93 -16.37
C GLY A 16 -22.95 -4.01 -17.44
N GLN A 17 -24.10 -4.02 -18.10
CA GLN A 17 -24.24 -4.56 -19.47
C GLN A 17 -25.07 -3.59 -20.32
N THR A 18 -24.45 -3.02 -21.34
CA THR A 18 -25.10 -2.21 -22.38
C THR A 18 -25.93 -3.09 -23.33
N ALA A 19 -27.21 -2.74 -23.56
CA ALA A 19 -27.86 -2.82 -24.88
C ALA A 19 -29.25 -2.14 -24.94
N ALA A 20 -29.35 -1.13 -25.81
CA ALA A 20 -30.45 -0.73 -26.69
C ALA A 20 -31.94 -0.96 -26.34
N GLY A 21 -32.63 0.15 -26.04
CA GLY A 21 -33.86 0.66 -26.69
C GLY A 21 -35.12 -0.21 -26.87
N LYS A 22 -36.22 0.16 -26.21
CA LYS A 22 -37.52 0.59 -26.82
C LYS A 22 -38.55 1.02 -25.76
N ALA A 23 -39.53 1.78 -26.22
CA ALA A 23 -40.40 2.70 -25.49
C ALA A 23 -41.72 2.09 -24.93
N ASP A 24 -42.40 2.96 -24.16
CA ASP A 24 -43.85 3.09 -23.88
C ASP A 24 -44.51 2.38 -22.67
N ALA A 25 -44.70 3.18 -21.59
CA ALA A 25 -45.97 3.61 -20.93
C ALA A 25 -47.02 2.56 -20.41
N PRO A 26 -48.05 2.95 -19.60
CA PRO A 26 -47.95 3.06 -18.14
C PRO A 26 -49.10 2.38 -17.33
N ALA A 27 -48.94 2.41 -16.00
CA ALA A 27 -49.96 2.45 -14.93
C ALA A 27 -50.89 1.23 -14.65
N ALA A 28 -50.91 0.79 -13.38
CA ALA A 28 -52.14 0.71 -12.56
C ALA A 28 -51.86 0.21 -11.13
N SER A 29 -52.49 0.90 -10.18
CA SER A 29 -52.70 0.63 -8.75
C SER A 29 -53.56 -0.61 -8.47
N GLN A 30 -53.46 -1.19 -7.26
CA GLN A 30 -54.56 -1.59 -6.34
C GLN A 30 -53.98 -2.45 -5.17
N THR A 31 -53.99 -1.96 -3.91
CA THR A 31 -54.90 -2.32 -2.76
C THR A 31 -54.87 -3.80 -2.35
N GLU A 32 -54.40 -4.12 -1.12
CA GLU A 32 -55.18 -4.46 0.11
C GLU A 32 -56.08 -5.70 -0.09
N THR A 33 -56.11 -6.78 0.71
CA THR A 33 -56.19 -6.99 2.18
C THR A 33 -55.81 -8.45 2.51
N VAL A 34 -55.13 -8.73 3.65
CA VAL A 34 -55.63 -9.42 4.88
C VAL A 34 -56.49 -10.67 4.66
N GLU A 35 -56.01 -11.82 5.15
CA GLU A 35 -56.81 -12.73 6.01
C GLU A 35 -55.89 -13.75 6.72
N ALA A 36 -56.20 -13.96 7.99
CA ALA A 36 -55.58 -14.85 8.95
C ALA A 36 -56.50 -16.04 9.20
N GLU A 37 -55.94 -17.17 9.65
CA GLU A 37 -56.52 -18.24 10.51
C GLU A 37 -55.46 -19.37 10.48
N ASP A 38 -54.66 -19.60 11.53
CA ASP A 38 -54.99 -20.28 12.80
C ASP A 38 -55.41 -21.74 12.56
N ASP A 39 -54.58 -22.71 12.98
CA ASP A 39 -54.90 -23.55 14.14
C ASP A 39 -53.75 -24.53 14.46
N SER A 40 -53.73 -24.92 15.73
CA SER A 40 -52.84 -25.80 16.48
C SER A 40 -52.91 -27.27 15.99
N ASP A 41 -52.22 -28.30 16.51
CA ASP A 41 -51.68 -28.57 17.84
C ASP A 41 -50.64 -29.73 17.79
N ASP A 42 -49.72 -29.70 18.75
CA ASP A 42 -49.11 -30.77 19.55
C ASP A 42 -49.00 -32.24 19.06
N ASP A 43 -47.78 -32.82 19.15
CA ASP A 43 -47.34 -33.65 20.30
C ASP A 43 -46.06 -34.49 20.00
N LYS A 44 -45.06 -34.35 20.90
CA LYS A 44 -44.13 -35.32 21.55
C LYS A 44 -43.42 -36.44 20.73
N GLU A 45 -42.08 -36.50 20.71
CA GLU A 45 -41.17 -37.21 21.66
C GLU A 45 -41.52 -38.71 21.82
N GLU A 46 -40.69 -39.75 21.69
CA GLU A 46 -39.26 -40.08 21.79
C GLU A 46 -38.98 -41.24 20.78
N GLY A 47 -37.78 -41.57 20.30
CA GLY A 47 -36.67 -42.18 21.04
C GLY A 47 -36.23 -43.51 20.38
N ASN A 48 -34.94 -43.56 20.01
CA ASN A 48 -34.06 -44.72 19.79
C ASN A 48 -34.55 -46.00 19.09
N ALA A 49 -33.90 -46.35 17.97
CA ALA A 49 -32.86 -47.41 17.91
C ALA A 49 -32.58 -47.81 16.45
N ALA A 50 -31.29 -47.88 16.09
CA ALA A 50 -30.82 -48.64 14.94
C ALA A 50 -30.84 -50.15 15.29
N PRO A 51 -30.90 -51.08 14.32
CA PRO A 51 -29.67 -51.50 13.65
C PRO A 51 -29.80 -51.91 12.17
N GLU A 52 -28.61 -52.20 11.63
CA GLU A 52 -28.23 -52.67 10.30
C GLU A 52 -29.02 -53.86 9.74
N ALA A 53 -29.10 -53.94 8.41
CA ALA A 53 -28.39 -54.94 7.59
C ALA A 53 -29.05 -55.07 6.20
N GLY A 54 -28.24 -55.34 5.19
CA GLY A 54 -28.58 -55.14 3.79
C GLY A 54 -29.41 -56.24 3.13
N THR A 55 -29.86 -55.92 1.92
CA THR A 55 -29.58 -56.59 0.64
C THR A 55 -30.80 -56.62 -0.27
N GLY A 56 -30.56 -56.40 -1.56
CA GLY A 56 -31.41 -56.98 -2.61
C GLY A 56 -32.05 -56.00 -3.58
N GLY A 57 -31.61 -56.05 -4.83
CA GLY A 57 -32.54 -56.02 -5.96
C GLY A 57 -32.56 -54.74 -6.80
N ALA A 58 -31.90 -54.79 -7.95
CA ALA A 58 -31.79 -53.73 -8.94
C ALA A 58 -33.12 -53.34 -9.61
N ALA A 59 -33.31 -52.03 -9.86
CA ALA A 59 -34.28 -51.52 -10.82
C ALA A 59 -33.79 -50.26 -11.56
N LYS A 60 -34.23 -50.13 -12.80
CA LYS A 60 -33.72 -49.33 -13.92
C LYS A 60 -33.75 -47.80 -13.75
N LYS A 61 -32.76 -47.17 -14.39
CA LYS A 61 -32.54 -45.73 -14.68
C LYS A 61 -33.82 -44.90 -14.95
N LYS A 62 -33.98 -43.82 -14.17
CA LYS A 62 -34.56 -42.53 -14.64
C LYS A 62 -33.56 -41.40 -14.32
N LYS A 63 -33.04 -40.74 -15.36
CA LYS A 63 -32.16 -39.55 -15.26
C LYS A 63 -32.88 -38.43 -14.51
N ARG A 64 -32.46 -38.11 -13.28
CA ARG A 64 -32.80 -36.85 -12.59
C ARG A 64 -31.90 -35.74 -13.14
N LYS A 65 -32.51 -34.68 -13.66
CA LYS A 65 -31.81 -33.42 -13.99
C LYS A 65 -31.11 -32.89 -12.73
N PRO A 66 -29.87 -32.39 -12.81
CA PRO A 66 -29.22 -31.77 -11.66
C PRO A 66 -30.01 -30.51 -11.26
N LYS A 67 -30.43 -30.42 -10.00
CA LYS A 67 -30.95 -29.16 -9.43
C LYS A 67 -29.84 -28.11 -9.59
N LYS A 68 -30.13 -27.03 -10.32
CA LYS A 68 -29.30 -25.82 -10.34
C LYS A 68 -29.08 -25.41 -8.88
N LYS A 69 -27.83 -25.43 -8.40
CA LYS A 69 -27.44 -24.67 -7.20
C LYS A 69 -27.85 -23.22 -7.49
N LYS A 70 -28.80 -22.68 -6.74
CA LYS A 70 -28.99 -21.22 -6.68
C LYS A 70 -27.63 -20.64 -6.30
N LYS A 71 -27.07 -19.77 -7.14
CA LYS A 71 -25.98 -18.89 -6.72
C LYS A 71 -26.51 -18.15 -5.47
N GLY A 72 -25.88 -18.37 -4.33
CA GLY A 72 -26.20 -17.60 -3.13
C GLY A 72 -25.98 -16.13 -3.45
N GLY A 73 -26.97 -15.29 -3.14
CA GLY A 73 -26.80 -13.84 -3.20
C GLY A 73 -25.66 -13.41 -2.27
N ALA A 74 -25.14 -12.20 -2.48
CA ALA A 74 -24.20 -11.60 -1.55
C ALA A 74 -24.77 -11.69 -0.12
N LYS A 75 -23.96 -12.18 0.84
CA LYS A 75 -24.37 -12.18 2.26
C LYS A 75 -24.50 -10.71 2.68
N VAL A 76 -25.63 -10.34 3.27
CA VAL A 76 -25.90 -8.99 3.80
C VAL A 76 -25.73 -9.03 5.31
N GLN A 77 -25.32 -7.92 5.92
CA GLN A 77 -25.25 -7.79 7.37
C GLN A 77 -26.64 -7.89 8.01
N SER A 78 -26.73 -8.39 9.24
CA SER A 78 -27.95 -8.45 10.05
C SER A 78 -28.17 -7.19 10.90
N SER A 79 -29.35 -7.05 11.51
CA SER A 79 -29.63 -6.03 12.52
C SER A 79 -30.27 -6.69 13.76
N PRO A 80 -29.60 -6.75 14.92
CA PRO A 80 -28.28 -6.18 15.20
C PRO A 80 -27.15 -6.87 14.38
N PRO A 81 -26.00 -6.20 14.15
CA PRO A 81 -24.90 -6.77 13.37
C PRO A 81 -24.33 -8.02 14.03
N ARG A 82 -24.43 -9.17 13.36
CA ARG A 82 -23.99 -10.48 13.87
C ARG A 82 -23.24 -11.33 12.84
N VAL A 83 -23.13 -10.87 11.59
CA VAL A 83 -22.38 -11.55 10.54
C VAL A 83 -20.92 -11.10 10.60
N ALA A 84 -20.01 -12.05 10.85
CA ALA A 84 -18.56 -11.79 10.85
C ALA A 84 -18.12 -11.15 9.53
N LEU A 85 -17.25 -10.15 9.61
CA LEU A 85 -16.85 -9.34 8.47
C LEU A 85 -16.18 -10.15 7.36
N THR A 86 -15.39 -11.15 7.73
CA THR A 86 -14.73 -12.11 6.81
C THR A 86 -15.73 -12.92 5.97
N ASN A 87 -16.98 -13.06 6.41
CA ASN A 87 -18.05 -13.67 5.61
C ASN A 87 -18.63 -12.71 4.56
N LEU A 88 -18.56 -11.40 4.81
CA LEU A 88 -19.01 -10.36 3.88
C LEU A 88 -17.92 -10.05 2.85
N PHE A 89 -16.64 -10.15 3.25
CA PHE A 89 -15.45 -9.89 2.43
C PHE A 89 -14.56 -11.15 2.33
N PRO A 90 -14.97 -12.20 1.59
CA PRO A 90 -14.27 -13.49 1.56
C PRO A 90 -12.91 -13.45 0.85
N ASN A 91 -12.59 -12.37 0.15
CA ASN A 91 -11.30 -12.14 -0.50
C ASN A 91 -10.26 -11.51 0.46
N GLY A 92 -10.62 -11.23 1.72
CA GLY A 92 -9.74 -10.58 2.69
C GLY A 92 -9.38 -9.14 2.35
N GLN A 93 -10.18 -8.48 1.50
CA GLN A 93 -9.99 -7.08 1.11
C GLN A 93 -11.10 -6.24 1.73
N PHE A 94 -10.74 -5.40 2.69
CA PHE A 94 -11.66 -4.53 3.42
C PHE A 94 -11.64 -3.10 2.87
N PRO A 95 -12.76 -2.35 3.00
CA PRO A 95 -12.85 -1.00 2.46
C PRO A 95 -11.81 -0.05 3.06
N GLU A 96 -11.19 0.75 2.19
CA GLU A 96 -10.26 1.81 2.59
C GLU A 96 -10.98 2.91 3.38
N GLY A 97 -10.22 3.59 4.24
CA GLY A 97 -10.66 4.84 4.87
C GLY A 97 -10.57 6.02 3.91
N GLU A 98 -10.77 7.22 4.44
CA GLU A 98 -10.46 8.45 3.71
C GLU A 98 -8.95 8.61 3.58
N ILE A 99 -8.48 8.93 2.38
CA ILE A 99 -7.06 9.17 2.08
C ILE A 99 -6.88 10.67 1.85
N CYS A 100 -6.00 11.29 2.62
CA CYS A 100 -5.69 12.72 2.54
C CYS A 100 -4.23 12.92 2.13
N GLU A 101 -3.96 13.98 1.35
CA GLU A 101 -2.60 14.43 1.05
C GLU A 101 -2.08 15.30 2.21
N TYR A 102 -0.79 15.19 2.57
CA TYR A 102 -0.20 16.03 3.61
C TYR A 102 -0.08 17.49 3.17
N LYS A 103 -0.21 18.37 4.17
CA LYS A 103 -0.02 19.81 4.01
C LYS A 103 1.48 20.14 3.99
N ASP A 104 1.92 20.91 2.99
CA ASP A 104 3.29 21.42 2.84
C ASP A 104 4.40 20.35 2.71
N ASP A 105 4.14 19.32 1.90
CA ASP A 105 4.97 18.13 1.72
C ASP A 105 6.47 18.44 1.48
N ASN A 106 7.30 18.19 2.50
CA ASN A 106 8.75 18.37 2.44
C ASN A 106 9.39 17.04 2.02
N THR A 107 9.75 16.96 0.75
CA THR A 107 10.31 15.81 0.02
C THR A 107 11.70 15.30 0.47
N TYR A 108 12.08 15.50 1.73
CA TYR A 108 13.33 14.98 2.26
C TYR A 108 13.15 14.57 3.71
N ARG A 109 13.20 13.26 4.02
CA ARG A 109 13.88 12.70 5.20
C ARG A 109 13.75 11.18 5.28
N THR A 110 14.80 10.61 5.88
CA THR A 110 14.93 9.21 6.31
C THR A 110 15.27 9.24 7.80
N THR A 111 14.51 8.54 8.65
CA THR A 111 14.85 8.35 10.09
C THR A 111 14.74 6.88 10.49
N SER A 112 15.21 6.57 11.71
CA SER A 112 15.22 5.22 12.28
C SER A 112 13.83 4.56 12.40
N GLU A 113 12.73 5.31 12.32
CA GLU A 113 11.36 4.76 12.34
C GLU A 113 10.86 4.30 10.96
N GLU A 114 11.41 4.85 9.88
CA GLU A 114 11.14 4.42 8.50
C GLU A 114 11.43 2.92 8.33
N LYS A 115 12.53 2.43 8.93
CA LYS A 115 12.85 0.99 9.00
C LYS A 115 11.82 0.16 9.75
N ARG A 116 11.16 0.70 10.78
CA ARG A 116 10.11 -0.02 11.54
C ARG A 116 8.77 0.02 10.81
N TYR A 117 8.51 1.07 10.04
CA TYR A 117 7.33 1.17 9.19
C TYR A 117 7.33 0.11 8.08
N LEU A 118 8.48 -0.14 7.45
CA LEU A 118 8.61 -1.14 6.39
C LEU A 118 8.47 -2.58 6.89
N ASP A 119 8.89 -2.86 8.13
CA ASP A 119 8.61 -4.14 8.80
C ASP A 119 7.11 -4.33 9.10
N ARG A 120 6.35 -3.22 9.21
CA ARG A 120 4.89 -3.22 9.39
C ARG A 120 4.12 -3.28 8.06
N MET A 121 4.73 -2.94 6.94
CA MET A 121 4.11 -2.85 5.61
C MET A 121 3.90 -4.21 4.91
N ASN A 122 3.55 -5.25 5.66
CA ASN A 122 2.90 -6.43 5.09
C ASN A 122 1.45 -6.08 4.74
N ASN A 123 0.93 -6.61 3.63
CA ASN A 123 -0.47 -6.45 3.19
C ASN A 123 -1.47 -6.72 4.33
N ASP A 124 -1.10 -7.59 5.29
CA ASP A 124 -1.88 -7.93 6.47
C ASP A 124 -2.10 -6.74 7.44
N PHE A 125 -1.12 -5.84 7.63
CA PHE A 125 -1.22 -4.72 8.59
C PHE A 125 -2.36 -3.75 8.24
N LEU A 126 -2.40 -3.28 7.00
CA LEU A 126 -3.44 -2.36 6.53
C LEU A 126 -4.80 -3.04 6.52
N GLN A 127 -4.86 -4.32 6.12
CA GLN A 127 -6.11 -5.07 6.08
C GLN A 127 -6.67 -5.32 7.48
N GLU A 128 -5.84 -5.57 8.49
CA GLU A 128 -6.25 -5.69 9.89
C GLU A 128 -6.87 -4.38 10.41
N TYR A 129 -6.24 -3.23 10.17
CA TYR A 129 -6.82 -1.92 10.52
C TYR A 129 -8.11 -1.63 9.74
N ARG A 130 -8.15 -1.90 8.43
CA ARG A 130 -9.35 -1.70 7.59
C ARG A 130 -10.50 -2.61 8.03
N GLN A 131 -10.20 -3.85 8.42
CA GLN A 131 -11.17 -4.76 9.00
C GLN A 131 -11.71 -4.18 10.31
N GLY A 132 -10.83 -3.79 11.24
CA GLY A 132 -11.22 -3.18 12.51
C GLY A 132 -12.08 -1.91 12.31
N ALA A 133 -11.71 -1.08 11.35
CA ALA A 133 -12.42 0.15 11.04
C ALA A 133 -13.80 -0.11 10.42
N GLU A 134 -13.94 -1.13 9.58
CA GLU A 134 -15.23 -1.53 9.03
C GLU A 134 -16.13 -2.18 10.09
N VAL A 135 -15.58 -2.96 11.02
CA VAL A 135 -16.30 -3.41 12.22
C VAL A 135 -16.84 -2.20 12.96
N HIS A 136 -15.97 -1.23 13.29
CA HIS A 136 -16.36 -0.02 14.00
C HIS A 136 -17.46 0.76 13.25
N ARG A 137 -17.31 0.97 11.94
CA ARG A 137 -18.31 1.67 11.10
C ARG A 137 -19.68 1.00 11.14
N GLN A 138 -19.76 -0.33 11.03
CA GLN A 138 -21.06 -1.01 11.07
C GLN A 138 -21.68 -0.97 12.47
N VAL A 139 -20.87 -1.13 13.52
CA VAL A 139 -21.35 -1.08 14.90
C VAL A 139 -21.78 0.34 15.30
N ARG A 140 -21.03 1.38 14.92
CA ARG A 140 -21.41 2.77 15.20
C ARG A 140 -22.71 3.16 14.50
N GLN A 141 -22.93 2.70 13.26
CA GLN A 141 -24.17 2.94 12.53
C GLN A 141 -25.36 2.27 13.23
N TYR A 142 -25.17 1.04 13.71
CA TYR A 142 -26.14 0.37 14.56
C TYR A 142 -26.41 1.15 15.86
N ALA A 143 -25.36 1.58 16.57
CA ALA A 143 -25.47 2.34 17.81
C ALA A 143 -26.24 3.65 17.61
N GLN A 144 -25.86 4.47 16.62
CA GLN A 144 -26.54 5.73 16.28
C GLN A 144 -28.03 5.54 15.96
N LYS A 145 -28.37 4.45 15.26
CA LYS A 145 -29.76 4.14 14.91
C LYS A 145 -30.57 3.67 16.12
N ASN A 146 -29.99 2.84 16.99
CA ASN A 146 -30.74 2.09 18.00
C ASN A 146 -30.68 2.69 19.41
N ILE A 147 -29.65 3.48 19.74
CA ILE A 147 -29.56 4.11 21.06
C ILE A 147 -30.67 5.16 21.21
N LYS A 148 -31.44 5.07 22.29
CA LYS A 148 -32.56 5.96 22.62
C LYS A 148 -32.64 6.19 24.14
N PRO A 149 -33.14 7.36 24.60
CA PRO A 149 -33.46 7.57 26.00
C PRO A 149 -34.41 6.48 26.54
N GLY A 150 -34.21 6.09 27.80
CA GLY A 150 -34.94 5.00 28.45
C GLY A 150 -34.19 3.67 28.48
N GLN A 151 -33.14 3.49 27.68
CA GLN A 151 -32.25 2.34 27.78
C GLN A 151 -31.27 2.48 28.94
N THR A 152 -30.95 1.38 29.60
CA THR A 152 -29.85 1.35 30.56
C THR A 152 -28.51 1.46 29.84
N LEU A 153 -27.52 2.07 30.47
CA LEU A 153 -26.17 2.12 29.88
C LEU A 153 -25.56 0.72 29.72
N THR A 154 -25.97 -0.25 30.56
CA THR A 154 -25.56 -1.65 30.44
C THR A 154 -26.07 -2.27 29.14
N GLU A 155 -27.35 -2.11 28.82
CA GLU A 155 -27.93 -2.61 27.56
C GLU A 155 -27.25 -2.01 26.32
N ILE A 156 -26.90 -0.72 26.39
CA ILE A 156 -26.19 -0.03 25.31
C ILE A 156 -24.77 -0.62 25.15
N ALA A 157 -24.02 -0.74 26.24
CA ALA A 157 -22.66 -1.27 26.23
C ALA A 157 -22.62 -2.71 25.69
N GLU A 158 -23.47 -3.59 26.21
CA GLU A 158 -23.54 -5.00 25.78
C GLU A 158 -23.97 -5.11 24.30
N GLY A 159 -24.91 -4.28 23.87
CA GLY A 159 -25.34 -4.24 22.47
C GLY A 159 -24.23 -3.87 21.49
N ILE A 160 -23.38 -2.91 21.84
CA ILE A 160 -22.21 -2.50 21.04
C ILE A 160 -21.15 -3.61 21.08
N GLU A 161 -20.78 -4.06 22.27
CA GLU A 161 -19.69 -5.01 22.46
C GLU A 161 -19.97 -6.37 21.82
N ASP A 162 -21.20 -6.87 21.92
CA ASP A 162 -21.60 -8.12 21.26
C ASP A 162 -21.58 -7.99 19.74
N SER A 163 -21.87 -6.79 19.21
CA SER A 163 -21.78 -6.52 17.78
C SER A 163 -20.32 -6.53 17.32
N VAL A 164 -19.40 -5.90 18.07
CA VAL A 164 -17.97 -5.94 17.75
C VAL A 164 -17.45 -7.38 17.78
N ARG A 165 -17.69 -8.13 18.87
CA ARG A 165 -17.27 -9.54 19.02
C ARG A 165 -17.80 -10.43 17.89
N ALA A 166 -19.05 -10.23 17.48
CA ALA A 166 -19.63 -10.99 16.37
C ALA A 166 -19.01 -10.64 15.02
N LEU A 167 -18.74 -9.35 14.77
CA LEU A 167 -18.21 -8.87 13.49
C LEU A 167 -16.71 -9.17 13.32
N THR A 168 -15.92 -9.13 14.40
CA THR A 168 -14.52 -9.62 14.37
C THR A 168 -14.43 -11.13 14.23
N GLY A 169 -15.47 -11.86 14.67
CA GLY A 169 -15.46 -13.33 14.75
C GLY A 169 -14.80 -13.87 16.02
N HIS A 170 -14.48 -12.99 16.98
CA HIS A 170 -13.80 -13.31 18.23
C HIS A 170 -14.71 -12.99 19.41
N GLN A 171 -15.23 -14.04 20.06
CA GLN A 171 -16.17 -13.90 21.16
C GLN A 171 -15.48 -13.62 22.49
N GLY A 172 -14.17 -13.85 22.59
CA GLY A 172 -13.40 -13.52 23.78
C GLY A 172 -13.73 -14.37 25.00
N LEU A 173 -14.26 -15.58 24.78
CA LEU A 173 -14.61 -16.54 25.84
C LEU A 173 -13.57 -17.65 25.97
N GLU A 174 -12.90 -17.98 24.87
CA GLU A 174 -11.79 -18.92 24.88
C GLU A 174 -10.49 -18.21 25.26
N GLU A 175 -9.63 -18.92 26.00
CA GLU A 175 -8.33 -18.41 26.42
C GLU A 175 -7.52 -17.91 25.21
N GLY A 176 -7.08 -16.66 25.25
CA GLY A 176 -6.29 -16.03 24.18
C GLY A 176 -7.08 -15.56 22.95
N ASP A 177 -8.40 -15.80 22.88
CA ASP A 177 -9.22 -15.36 21.73
C ASP A 177 -9.29 -13.82 21.62
N ASN A 178 -9.51 -13.15 22.75
CA ASN A 178 -9.52 -11.68 22.86
C ASN A 178 -8.20 -11.03 22.40
N ILE A 179 -7.07 -11.75 22.39
CA ILE A 179 -5.79 -11.21 21.90
C ILE A 179 -5.76 -11.20 20.36
N LYS A 180 -6.42 -12.17 19.73
CA LYS A 180 -6.49 -12.28 18.25
C LYS A 180 -7.45 -11.27 17.63
N GLY A 181 -8.51 -10.90 18.34
CA GLY A 181 -9.42 -9.85 17.91
C GLY A 181 -10.60 -9.68 18.87
N GLY A 182 -11.36 -8.60 18.67
CA GLY A 182 -12.48 -8.27 19.55
C GLY A 182 -12.51 -6.79 19.93
N MET A 183 -12.89 -6.53 21.18
CA MET A 183 -12.92 -5.18 21.75
C MET A 183 -11.50 -4.67 21.98
N GLY A 184 -11.15 -3.53 21.37
CA GLY A 184 -9.83 -2.91 21.57
C GLY A 184 -9.66 -2.34 22.98
N PHE A 185 -10.76 -1.86 23.56
CA PHE A 185 -10.90 -1.40 24.93
C PHE A 185 -12.40 -1.39 25.30
N PRO A 186 -12.77 -1.20 26.59
CA PRO A 186 -14.18 -1.21 27.01
C PRO A 186 -15.02 -0.08 26.39
N CYS A 187 -16.31 -0.34 26.14
CA CYS A 187 -17.21 0.66 25.58
C CYS A 187 -17.48 1.79 26.59
N GLY A 188 -16.85 2.94 26.38
CA GLY A 188 -17.08 4.20 27.08
C GLY A 188 -18.44 4.79 26.73
N LEU A 189 -19.23 5.10 27.77
CA LEU A 189 -20.57 5.68 27.70
C LEU A 189 -20.69 6.87 28.66
N SER A 190 -19.67 7.72 28.68
CA SER A 190 -19.59 8.87 29.58
C SER A 190 -20.70 9.88 29.29
N ILE A 191 -21.43 10.32 30.31
CA ILE A 191 -22.56 11.26 30.16
C ILE A 191 -22.28 12.63 30.80
N ASN A 192 -22.75 13.68 30.13
CA ASN A 192 -22.75 15.07 30.61
C ASN A 192 -21.33 15.56 30.96
N HIS A 193 -21.09 16.00 32.19
CA HIS A 193 -19.79 16.46 32.69
C HIS A 193 -18.67 15.40 32.67
N CYS A 194 -19.01 14.10 32.67
CA CYS A 194 -18.02 13.03 32.50
C CYS A 194 -17.57 12.97 31.05
N ALA A 195 -16.30 13.22 30.76
CA ALA A 195 -15.75 13.24 29.41
C ALA A 195 -15.39 11.84 28.90
N ALA A 196 -14.63 11.07 29.67
CA ALA A 196 -14.04 9.81 29.23
C ALA A 196 -14.03 8.74 30.34
N HIS A 197 -13.70 7.50 29.98
CA HIS A 197 -13.42 6.37 30.87
C HIS A 197 -14.56 5.90 31.79
N TYR A 198 -15.81 6.23 31.50
CA TYR A 198 -16.96 5.63 32.19
C TYR A 198 -17.58 4.49 31.38
N THR A 199 -17.70 3.31 31.98
CA THR A 199 -18.55 2.22 31.48
C THR A 199 -19.28 1.58 32.68
N PRO A 200 -20.54 1.11 32.56
CA PRO A 200 -21.26 0.57 33.71
C PRO A 200 -20.57 -0.67 34.29
N ASN A 201 -20.43 -0.74 35.61
CA ASN A 201 -20.11 -1.98 36.32
C ASN A 201 -21.38 -2.82 36.55
N ALA A 202 -21.23 -4.10 36.92
CA ALA A 202 -22.37 -4.95 37.25
C ALA A 202 -23.28 -4.31 38.31
N GLY A 203 -24.60 -4.35 38.08
CA GLY A 203 -25.62 -3.76 38.96
C GLY A 203 -25.86 -2.26 38.76
N ASN A 204 -25.19 -1.61 37.81
CA ASN A 204 -25.49 -0.23 37.44
C ASN A 204 -26.94 -0.09 36.93
N LYS A 205 -27.63 0.96 37.38
CA LYS A 205 -29.04 1.26 37.03
C LYS A 205 -29.19 2.59 36.29
N MET A 206 -28.10 3.14 35.78
CA MET A 206 -28.13 4.41 35.06
C MET A 206 -28.86 4.22 33.74
N VAL A 207 -29.85 5.09 33.50
CA VAL A 207 -30.71 5.08 32.32
C VAL A 207 -30.42 6.35 31.55
N LEU A 208 -30.19 6.22 30.24
CA LEU A 208 -29.96 7.36 29.34
C LEU A 208 -31.20 8.24 29.30
N GLN A 209 -31.04 9.55 29.51
CA GLN A 209 -32.11 10.54 29.53
C GLN A 209 -32.14 11.38 28.25
N GLN A 210 -33.28 12.03 27.99
CA GLN A 210 -33.46 12.92 26.84
C GLN A 210 -32.46 14.09 26.83
N GLY A 211 -32.14 14.63 28.01
CA GLY A 211 -31.23 15.77 28.16
C GLY A 211 -29.75 15.41 28.31
N ASP A 212 -29.38 14.14 28.16
CA ASP A 212 -27.99 13.70 28.32
C ASP A 212 -27.16 13.96 27.05
N VAL A 213 -25.89 14.32 27.27
CA VAL A 213 -24.85 14.35 26.24
C VAL A 213 -23.90 13.17 26.47
N MET A 214 -24.04 12.12 25.67
CA MET A 214 -23.33 10.86 25.84
C MET A 214 -22.20 10.71 24.82
N LYS A 215 -20.98 10.46 25.28
CA LYS A 215 -19.87 10.03 24.43
C LYS A 215 -19.93 8.53 24.29
N VAL A 216 -19.97 8.03 23.06
CA VAL A 216 -19.88 6.62 22.72
C VAL A 216 -18.50 6.39 22.14
N ASP A 217 -17.66 5.74 22.94
CA ASP A 217 -16.25 5.53 22.65
C ASP A 217 -15.95 4.03 22.78
N PHE A 218 -15.50 3.40 21.71
CA PHE A 218 -15.21 1.96 21.74
C PHE A 218 -14.19 1.57 20.69
N GLY A 219 -13.31 0.64 21.06
CA GLY A 219 -12.29 0.10 20.17
C GLY A 219 -12.71 -1.22 19.52
N ALA A 220 -12.24 -1.44 18.31
CA ALA A 220 -12.22 -2.77 17.67
C ALA A 220 -10.78 -3.10 17.26
N HIS A 221 -10.33 -4.35 17.43
CA HIS A 221 -8.99 -4.72 17.02
C HIS A 221 -8.93 -6.11 16.38
N LEU A 222 -7.92 -6.29 15.52
CA LEU A 222 -7.48 -7.57 14.97
C LEU A 222 -5.97 -7.66 15.21
N ASN A 223 -5.49 -8.75 15.82
CA ASN A 223 -4.08 -8.98 16.17
C ASN A 223 -3.40 -7.77 16.83
N GLY A 224 -4.11 -7.12 17.75
CA GLY A 224 -3.64 -5.92 18.45
C GLY A 224 -3.59 -4.62 17.62
N ARG A 225 -4.06 -4.61 16.37
CA ARG A 225 -4.24 -3.38 15.58
C ARG A 225 -5.54 -2.71 16.01
N ILE A 226 -5.44 -1.79 16.97
CA ILE A 226 -6.60 -1.16 17.60
C ILE A 226 -7.08 0.01 16.76
N VAL A 227 -8.36 -0.03 16.36
CA VAL A 227 -9.07 1.14 15.86
C VAL A 227 -9.78 1.79 17.02
N ASP A 228 -9.29 2.97 17.36
CA ASP A 228 -9.85 3.91 18.32
C ASP A 228 -10.68 4.98 17.59
N SER A 229 -11.95 5.11 17.97
CA SER A 229 -12.86 6.11 17.39
C SER A 229 -14.10 6.28 18.25
N ALA A 230 -14.49 7.53 18.43
CA ALA A 230 -15.59 7.94 19.28
C ALA A 230 -16.51 8.95 18.59
N PHE A 231 -17.74 9.04 19.08
CA PHE A 231 -18.69 10.06 18.68
C PHE A 231 -19.62 10.43 19.83
N THR A 232 -20.16 11.65 19.79
CA THR A 232 -21.15 12.11 20.77
C THR A 232 -22.57 11.92 20.25
N MET A 233 -23.47 11.49 21.13
CA MET A 233 -24.91 11.47 20.94
C MET A 233 -25.59 12.41 21.93
N ALA A 234 -26.46 13.26 21.40
CA ALA A 234 -27.43 14.04 22.16
C ALA A 234 -28.79 13.92 21.47
N PHE A 235 -29.88 14.00 22.24
CA PHE A 235 -31.24 13.94 21.69
C PHE A 235 -31.97 15.28 21.75
N ASP A 236 -31.43 16.23 22.52
CA ASP A 236 -31.88 17.61 22.55
C ASP A 236 -31.01 18.44 21.59
N PRO A 237 -31.61 19.06 20.55
CA PRO A 237 -30.89 19.91 19.60
C PRO A 237 -30.15 21.10 20.23
N VAL A 238 -30.46 21.47 21.49
CA VAL A 238 -29.71 22.51 22.22
C VAL A 238 -28.21 22.24 22.27
N TYR A 239 -27.79 20.97 22.17
CA TYR A 239 -26.39 20.58 22.18
C TYR A 239 -25.74 20.47 20.79
N ASP A 240 -26.50 20.59 19.70
CA ASP A 240 -25.95 20.48 18.33
C ASP A 240 -24.77 21.42 18.07
N PRO A 241 -24.79 22.70 18.52
CA PRO A 241 -23.64 23.58 18.37
C PRO A 241 -22.38 23.10 19.12
N LEU A 242 -22.54 22.48 20.30
CA LEU A 242 -21.43 21.90 21.06
C LEU A 242 -20.82 20.71 20.31
N LEU A 243 -21.67 19.82 19.77
CA LEU A 243 -21.21 18.69 18.96
C LEU A 243 -20.51 19.17 17.68
N ALA A 244 -21.05 20.19 17.02
CA ALA A 244 -20.45 20.77 15.82
C ALA A 244 -19.05 21.36 16.10
N ALA A 245 -18.89 22.10 17.20
CA ALA A 245 -17.60 22.67 17.61
C ALA A 245 -16.53 21.59 17.80
N VAL A 246 -16.86 20.53 18.55
CA VAL A 246 -15.91 19.44 18.82
C VAL A 246 -15.59 18.64 17.56
N LYS A 247 -16.60 18.39 16.72
CA LYS A 247 -16.38 17.68 15.45
C LYS A 247 -15.46 18.46 14.52
N ASP A 248 -15.66 19.78 14.40
CA ASP A 248 -14.83 20.62 13.54
C ASP A 248 -13.39 20.74 14.08
N ALA A 249 -13.24 20.82 15.40
CA ALA A 249 -11.93 20.79 16.06
C ALA A 249 -11.19 19.46 15.81
N THR A 250 -11.87 18.31 15.94
CA THR A 250 -11.29 16.99 15.61
C THR A 250 -10.89 16.91 14.14
N ASN A 251 -11.76 17.34 13.22
CA ASN A 251 -11.44 17.35 11.79
C ASN A 251 -10.27 18.27 11.45
N THR A 252 -10.12 19.39 12.17
CA THR A 252 -8.94 20.25 12.05
C THR A 252 -7.69 19.54 12.56
N GLY A 253 -7.78 18.83 13.69
CA GLY A 253 -6.67 18.00 14.17
C GLY A 253 -6.23 16.96 13.14
N ILE A 254 -7.16 16.27 12.49
CA ILE A 254 -6.88 15.29 11.42
C ILE A 254 -6.23 15.94 10.21
N ARG A 255 -6.76 17.09 9.76
CA ARG A 255 -6.25 17.83 8.61
C ARG A 255 -4.84 18.40 8.82
N GLU A 256 -4.52 18.78 10.05
CA GLU A 256 -3.20 19.32 10.39
C GLU A 256 -2.21 18.22 10.80
N ALA A 257 -2.66 16.99 11.07
CA ALA A 257 -1.79 15.85 11.33
C ALA A 257 -1.05 15.42 10.05
N GLY A 258 0.20 14.99 10.22
CA GLY A 258 1.01 14.48 9.11
C GLY A 258 2.44 14.19 9.50
N ILE A 259 3.19 13.56 8.60
CA ILE A 259 4.61 13.26 8.82
C ILE A 259 5.34 14.56 9.17
N ASP A 260 6.25 14.50 10.15
CA ASP A 260 7.11 15.61 10.55
C ASP A 260 6.37 16.79 11.24
N VAL A 261 5.04 16.73 11.36
CA VAL A 261 4.23 17.74 12.07
C VAL A 261 4.47 17.61 13.57
N ARG A 262 4.71 18.75 14.23
CA ARG A 262 4.86 18.80 15.69
C ARG A 262 3.50 18.70 16.34
N VAL A 263 3.37 17.85 17.34
CA VAL A 263 2.08 17.61 18.02
C VAL A 263 1.51 18.89 18.67
N CYS A 264 2.35 19.80 19.15
CA CYS A 264 1.92 21.11 19.66
C CYS A 264 1.24 22.01 18.61
N ASP A 265 1.61 21.90 17.33
CA ASP A 265 1.04 22.72 16.27
C ASP A 265 -0.39 22.28 15.98
N ILE A 266 -0.62 20.96 16.01
CA ILE A 266 -1.95 20.35 15.94
C ILE A 266 -2.81 20.86 17.11
N GLY A 267 -2.28 20.80 18.33
CA GLY A 267 -2.99 21.29 19.51
C GLY A 267 -3.35 22.78 19.47
N ALA A 268 -2.48 23.61 18.88
CA ALA A 268 -2.77 25.02 18.67
C ALA A 268 -3.93 25.22 17.68
N ALA A 269 -3.92 24.52 16.54
CA ALA A 269 -4.97 24.61 15.52
C ALA A 269 -6.32 24.06 16.02
N VAL A 270 -6.30 22.94 16.77
CA VAL A 270 -7.47 22.37 17.43
C VAL A 270 -8.08 23.37 18.41
N GLN A 271 -7.26 24.00 19.25
CA GLN A 271 -7.75 25.00 20.22
C GLN A 271 -8.35 26.22 19.54
N GLU A 272 -7.67 26.77 18.53
CA GLU A 272 -8.17 27.92 17.77
C GLU A 272 -9.55 27.62 17.17
N THR A 273 -9.71 26.43 16.60
CA THR A 273 -10.99 26.00 16.02
C THR A 273 -12.05 25.83 17.11
N MET A 274 -11.77 25.06 18.16
CA MET A 274 -12.72 24.77 19.23
C MET A 274 -13.21 26.04 19.94
N GLU A 275 -12.28 26.91 20.34
CA GLU A 275 -12.56 28.12 21.13
C GLU A 275 -13.13 29.26 20.27
N SER A 276 -13.29 29.06 18.96
CA SER A 276 -14.05 29.97 18.09
C SER A 276 -15.57 29.82 18.21
N TYR A 277 -16.04 28.76 18.87
CA TYR A 277 -17.46 28.47 19.06
C TYR A 277 -17.99 28.92 20.42
N GLU A 278 -19.25 29.34 20.43
CA GLU A 278 -20.06 29.57 21.62
C GLU A 278 -21.42 28.87 21.47
N VAL A 279 -22.01 28.46 22.59
CA VAL A 279 -23.27 27.69 22.61
C VAL A 279 -24.23 28.24 23.65
N GLU A 280 -25.51 28.33 23.32
CA GLU A 280 -26.56 28.73 24.27
C GLU A 280 -27.22 27.48 24.87
N ILE A 281 -27.15 27.32 26.19
CA ILE A 281 -27.81 26.21 26.90
C ILE A 281 -28.62 26.81 28.05
N ASN A 282 -29.92 26.51 28.10
CA ASN A 282 -30.84 27.03 29.11
C ASN A 282 -30.80 28.57 29.26
N GLY A 283 -30.69 29.31 28.14
CA GLY A 283 -30.65 30.77 28.14
C GLY A 283 -29.31 31.38 28.59
N THR A 284 -28.26 30.57 28.74
CA THR A 284 -26.91 31.02 29.12
C THR A 284 -25.94 30.73 27.98
N MET A 285 -25.17 31.74 27.57
CA MET A 285 -24.10 31.58 26.60
C MET A 285 -22.84 31.01 27.26
N HIS A 286 -22.30 29.94 26.68
CA HIS A 286 -21.09 29.27 27.11
C HIS A 286 -20.06 29.28 25.98
N PRO A 287 -18.82 29.78 26.20
CA PRO A 287 -17.73 29.49 25.27
C PRO A 287 -17.38 28.00 25.35
N VAL A 288 -17.14 27.38 24.20
CA VAL A 288 -16.63 25.99 24.15
C VAL A 288 -15.14 26.01 24.47
N LYS A 289 -14.72 25.19 25.44
CA LYS A 289 -13.31 25.10 25.86
C LYS A 289 -12.77 23.72 25.60
N CYS A 290 -11.54 23.62 25.12
CA CYS A 290 -10.81 22.37 25.13
C CYS A 290 -10.62 21.86 26.57
N ILE A 291 -10.78 20.56 26.79
CA ILE A 291 -10.38 19.93 28.06
C ILE A 291 -8.87 19.76 28.06
N ARG A 292 -8.15 20.74 28.61
CA ARG A 292 -6.70 20.92 28.43
C ARG A 292 -5.80 19.82 29.01
N ASN A 293 -6.35 18.88 29.78
CA ASN A 293 -5.63 17.73 30.33
C ASN A 293 -6.14 16.39 29.76
N LEU A 294 -6.80 16.42 28.60
CA LEU A 294 -7.02 15.29 27.71
C LEU A 294 -6.30 15.54 26.39
N ASN A 295 -5.96 14.47 25.70
CA ASN A 295 -5.04 14.47 24.56
C ASN A 295 -5.37 13.29 23.68
N GLY A 296 -5.20 13.41 22.36
CA GLY A 296 -5.03 12.22 21.52
C GLY A 296 -3.68 11.54 21.77
N HIS A 297 -3.40 10.45 21.08
CA HIS A 297 -2.22 9.63 21.35
C HIS A 297 -1.82 8.76 20.16
N ASN A 298 -0.56 8.30 20.14
CA ASN A 298 -0.20 7.21 19.23
C ASN A 298 -0.73 5.86 19.76
N ILE A 299 -0.96 4.93 18.85
CA ILE A 299 -1.43 3.56 19.11
C ILE A 299 -0.36 2.60 18.62
N ASP A 300 0.06 1.70 19.51
CA ASP A 300 0.98 0.60 19.20
C ASP A 300 0.23 -0.74 19.19
N GLN A 301 0.88 -1.79 18.69
CA GLN A 301 0.25 -3.12 18.66
C GLN A 301 -0.06 -3.61 20.08
N HIS A 302 -1.33 -3.88 20.36
CA HIS A 302 -1.88 -4.23 21.68
C HIS A 302 -1.75 -3.16 22.78
N ILE A 303 -1.31 -1.95 22.44
CA ILE A 303 -1.07 -0.87 23.39
C ILE A 303 -1.81 0.37 22.91
N ILE A 304 -2.89 0.72 23.61
CA ILE A 304 -3.74 1.85 23.22
C ILE A 304 -3.00 3.20 23.28
N HIS A 305 -2.09 3.37 24.25
CA HIS A 305 -1.26 4.55 24.40
C HIS A 305 0.22 4.21 24.19
N GLY A 306 0.76 4.49 23.00
CA GLY A 306 2.14 4.19 22.60
C GLY A 306 3.20 5.19 23.14
N GLY A 307 2.79 6.16 23.98
CA GLY A 307 3.68 7.08 24.69
C GLY A 307 3.81 8.50 24.10
N LYS A 308 3.38 8.75 22.85
CA LYS A 308 3.23 10.11 22.29
C LYS A 308 1.82 10.61 22.54
N SER A 309 1.69 11.89 22.91
CA SER A 309 0.40 12.55 23.13
C SER A 309 0.20 13.69 22.14
N VAL A 310 -1.00 13.78 21.56
CA VAL A 310 -1.44 14.86 20.68
C VAL A 310 -2.24 15.86 21.53
N PRO A 311 -1.67 17.03 21.90
CA PRO A 311 -2.39 18.02 22.65
C PRO A 311 -3.56 18.59 21.86
N ILE A 312 -4.57 19.07 22.60
CA ILE A 312 -5.73 19.79 22.04
C ILE A 312 -5.74 21.27 22.46
N VAL A 313 -4.63 21.72 23.05
CA VAL A 313 -4.37 23.12 23.42
C VAL A 313 -3.00 23.55 22.95
N LYS A 314 -2.82 24.84 22.69
CA LYS A 314 -1.53 25.40 22.31
C LYS A 314 -0.47 25.21 23.40
N GLY A 315 0.77 25.04 22.97
CA GLY A 315 1.89 24.74 23.85
C GLY A 315 2.09 23.23 24.02
N GLY A 316 3.04 22.85 24.87
CA GLY A 316 3.37 21.44 25.09
C GLY A 316 4.50 20.92 24.20
N ASP A 317 4.47 19.61 23.98
CA ASP A 317 5.55 18.83 23.38
C ASP A 317 5.78 19.18 21.89
N GLN A 318 7.05 19.34 21.51
CA GLN A 318 7.48 19.60 20.14
C GLN A 318 7.80 18.31 19.38
N THR A 319 7.60 17.13 20.00
CA THR A 319 7.71 15.83 19.35
C THR A 319 6.90 15.81 18.06
N LYS A 320 7.46 15.16 17.05
CA LYS A 320 6.84 15.07 15.73
C LYS A 320 6.13 13.74 15.56
N MET A 321 5.08 13.77 14.75
CA MET A 321 4.52 12.56 14.16
C MET A 321 5.52 11.99 13.16
N GLU A 322 5.70 10.68 13.20
CA GLU A 322 6.63 9.95 12.36
C GLU A 322 5.87 9.00 11.42
N GLU A 323 6.52 8.63 10.33
CA GLU A 323 5.94 7.74 9.33
C GLU A 323 5.65 6.35 9.92
N GLY A 324 4.49 5.81 9.56
CA GLY A 324 4.05 4.49 9.98
C GLY A 324 3.47 4.42 11.37
N GLU A 325 3.39 5.54 12.07
CA GLU A 325 2.64 5.64 13.31
C GLU A 325 1.15 5.68 13.03
N VAL A 326 0.40 5.15 14.00
CA VAL A 326 -1.06 5.25 14.04
C VAL A 326 -1.41 6.17 15.20
N PHE A 327 -2.28 7.14 14.97
CA PHE A 327 -2.71 8.09 16.00
C PHE A 327 -4.22 8.05 16.17
N ALA A 328 -4.67 8.05 17.42
CA ALA A 328 -6.00 8.46 17.80
C ALA A 328 -6.02 9.99 17.88
N ILE A 329 -6.70 10.64 16.93
CA ILE A 329 -6.91 12.08 16.94
C ILE A 329 -8.28 12.35 17.55
N GLU A 330 -8.28 12.66 18.84
CA GLU A 330 -9.46 12.98 19.62
C GLU A 330 -9.43 14.41 20.17
N THR A 331 -10.61 15.01 20.27
CA THR A 331 -10.78 16.29 20.94
C THR A 331 -11.98 16.30 21.85
N PHE A 332 -11.90 17.08 22.92
CA PHE A 332 -12.94 17.20 23.93
C PHE A 332 -13.28 18.66 24.18
N GLY A 333 -14.53 19.03 23.89
CA GLY A 333 -15.08 20.34 24.21
C GLY A 333 -15.90 20.29 25.50
N SER A 334 -15.82 21.35 26.30
CA SER A 334 -16.56 21.49 27.56
C SER A 334 -17.15 22.88 27.71
N THR A 335 -18.36 22.96 28.26
CA THR A 335 -18.97 24.22 28.74
C THR A 335 -18.52 24.59 30.17
N GLY A 336 -17.73 23.73 30.82
CA GLY A 336 -17.27 23.85 32.20
C GLY A 336 -15.93 24.58 32.34
N LYS A 337 -15.02 23.98 33.12
CA LYS A 337 -13.68 24.52 33.37
C LYS A 337 -12.68 24.16 32.28
N GLY A 338 -13.02 23.22 31.39
CA GLY A 338 -12.09 22.67 30.41
C GLY A 338 -10.95 21.92 31.09
N TYR A 339 -11.26 21.20 32.17
CA TYR A 339 -10.29 20.41 32.94
C TYR A 339 -11.01 19.29 33.67
N VAL A 340 -10.54 18.06 33.50
CA VAL A 340 -11.14 16.87 34.11
C VAL A 340 -10.37 16.38 35.34
N ARG A 341 -11.08 15.72 36.24
CA ARG A 341 -10.54 15.01 37.40
C ARG A 341 -11.21 13.66 37.53
N ASP A 342 -10.53 12.73 38.16
CA ASP A 342 -11.08 11.43 38.54
C ASP A 342 -12.32 11.63 39.41
N ASP A 343 -13.42 10.99 39.03
CA ASP A 343 -14.66 10.93 39.81
C ASP A 343 -15.38 9.59 39.55
N MET A 344 -16.41 9.29 40.34
CA MET A 344 -17.23 8.07 40.25
C MET A 344 -16.45 6.77 40.49
N GLU A 345 -17.13 5.64 40.33
CA GLU A 345 -16.52 4.32 40.50
C GLU A 345 -15.68 3.95 39.27
N CYS A 346 -14.43 3.51 39.50
CA CYS A 346 -13.56 3.03 38.43
C CYS A 346 -14.06 1.72 37.80
N SER A 347 -14.07 1.68 36.48
CA SER A 347 -14.48 0.53 35.67
C SER A 347 -13.37 0.02 34.74
N HIS A 348 -12.46 0.88 34.28
CA HIS A 348 -11.43 0.58 33.29
C HIS A 348 -10.09 0.25 33.94
N TYR A 349 -9.42 -0.76 33.40
CA TYR A 349 -8.12 -1.24 33.86
C TYR A 349 -7.29 -1.71 32.67
N ALA A 350 -5.97 -1.60 32.76
CA ALA A 350 -5.06 -2.22 31.78
C ALA A 350 -3.82 -2.76 32.47
N LEU A 351 -3.22 -3.82 31.93
CA LEU A 351 -1.91 -4.26 32.37
C LEU A 351 -0.87 -3.20 31.99
N VAL A 352 0.02 -2.84 32.92
CA VAL A 352 1.10 -1.90 32.64
C VAL A 352 2.18 -2.62 31.79
N PRO A 353 2.53 -2.11 30.60
CA PRO A 353 3.67 -2.61 29.84
C PRO A 353 4.94 -2.55 30.69
N ASP A 354 5.73 -3.61 30.70
CA ASP A 354 6.94 -3.73 31.53
C ASP A 354 6.73 -3.52 33.05
N ALA A 355 5.55 -3.95 33.54
CA ALA A 355 5.19 -3.91 34.95
C ALA A 355 6.31 -4.40 35.91
N PRO A 356 6.42 -3.81 37.11
CA PRO A 356 7.41 -4.19 38.10
C PRO A 356 7.24 -5.65 38.55
N LYS A 357 8.36 -6.36 38.71
CA LYS A 357 8.37 -7.75 39.19
C LYS A 357 8.17 -7.80 40.71
N VAL A 358 6.92 -7.68 41.16
CA VAL A 358 6.54 -7.70 42.58
C VAL A 358 6.03 -9.10 43.00
N PRO A 359 6.56 -9.70 44.08
CA PRO A 359 6.04 -10.97 44.60
C PRO A 359 4.60 -10.84 45.11
N LEU A 360 3.64 -11.38 44.36
CA LEU A 360 2.23 -11.41 44.78
C LEU A 360 2.01 -12.47 45.89
N ARG A 361 1.66 -12.03 47.10
CA ARG A 361 1.36 -12.95 48.22
C ARG A 361 -0.11 -13.39 48.26
N VAL A 362 -1.00 -12.59 47.68
CA VAL A 362 -2.43 -12.84 47.62
C VAL A 362 -2.75 -13.81 46.47
N SER A 363 -3.39 -14.95 46.76
CA SER A 363 -3.73 -15.97 45.77
C SER A 363 -4.73 -15.46 44.72
N SER A 364 -5.72 -14.67 45.12
CA SER A 364 -6.68 -14.06 44.20
C SER A 364 -6.01 -13.10 43.21
N ALA A 365 -4.99 -12.35 43.63
CA ALA A 365 -4.21 -11.48 42.74
C ALA A 365 -3.40 -12.28 41.72
N LYS A 366 -2.75 -13.38 42.13
CA LYS A 366 -2.04 -14.29 41.21
C LYS A 366 -2.98 -14.91 40.18
N ASN A 367 -4.12 -15.42 40.63
CA ASN A 367 -5.11 -16.04 39.75
C ASN A 367 -5.66 -15.02 38.76
N LEU A 368 -6.02 -13.82 39.22
CA LEU A 368 -6.54 -12.77 38.37
C LEU A 368 -5.49 -12.27 37.37
N LEU A 369 -4.23 -12.11 37.76
CA LEU A 369 -3.16 -11.74 36.85
C LEU A 369 -2.97 -12.77 35.73
N ASN A 370 -3.06 -14.07 36.05
CA ASN A 370 -3.04 -15.12 35.03
C ASN A 370 -4.20 -14.98 34.04
N VAL A 371 -5.41 -14.68 34.53
CA VAL A 371 -6.58 -14.43 33.67
C VAL A 371 -6.34 -13.21 32.78
N ILE A 372 -5.83 -12.10 33.34
CA ILE A 372 -5.53 -10.88 32.58
C ILE A 372 -4.50 -11.14 31.48
N ASN A 373 -3.37 -11.77 31.82
CA ASN A 373 -2.32 -12.08 30.85
C ASN A 373 -2.82 -12.97 29.70
N LYS A 374 -3.66 -13.96 30.02
CA LYS A 374 -4.14 -14.94 29.04
C LYS A 374 -5.27 -14.41 28.16
N ASN A 375 -6.04 -13.42 28.61
CA ASN A 375 -7.21 -12.94 27.90
C ASN A 375 -7.03 -11.54 27.31
N PHE A 376 -6.35 -10.63 28.01
CA PHE A 376 -6.25 -9.23 27.59
C PHE A 376 -4.82 -8.86 27.21
N GLY A 377 -3.82 -9.46 27.85
CA GLY A 377 -2.45 -8.96 27.75
C GLY A 377 -2.40 -7.49 28.20
N THR A 378 -1.93 -6.60 27.34
CA THR A 378 -1.90 -5.15 27.56
C THR A 378 -3.15 -4.40 27.07
N LEU A 379 -4.11 -5.09 26.44
CA LEU A 379 -5.37 -4.45 26.04
C LEU A 379 -6.17 -4.01 27.28
N PRO A 380 -6.79 -2.81 27.26
CA PRO A 380 -7.68 -2.40 28.33
C PRO A 380 -8.89 -3.31 28.48
N PHE A 381 -9.32 -3.53 29.72
CA PHE A 381 -10.49 -4.32 30.08
C PHE A 381 -11.32 -3.61 31.15
N CYS A 382 -12.54 -4.09 31.38
CA CYS A 382 -13.39 -3.60 32.46
C CYS A 382 -13.90 -4.74 33.35
N ARG A 383 -14.51 -4.39 34.49
CA ARG A 383 -15.08 -5.36 35.44
C ARG A 383 -16.09 -6.31 34.78
N ARG A 384 -16.98 -5.79 33.92
CA ARG A 384 -17.94 -6.62 33.17
C ARG A 384 -17.27 -7.69 32.29
N TYR A 385 -16.07 -7.43 31.78
CA TYR A 385 -15.34 -8.42 30.98
C TYR A 385 -14.83 -9.56 31.85
N LEU A 386 -14.38 -9.26 33.08
CA LEU A 386 -14.02 -10.27 34.07
C LEU A 386 -15.25 -11.09 34.50
N ASP A 387 -16.38 -10.43 34.74
CA ASP A 387 -17.66 -11.08 35.08
C ASP A 387 -18.08 -12.05 33.96
N ARG A 388 -17.96 -11.62 32.69
CA ARG A 388 -18.28 -12.45 31.51
C ARG A 388 -17.35 -13.66 31.35
N LEU A 389 -16.10 -13.57 31.83
CA LEU A 389 -15.16 -14.69 31.92
C LEU A 389 -15.41 -15.59 33.15
N GLY A 390 -16.50 -15.36 33.90
CA GLY A 390 -16.87 -16.14 35.07
C GLY A 390 -15.99 -15.87 36.29
N GLN A 391 -15.26 -14.75 36.34
CA GLN A 391 -14.51 -14.37 37.53
C GLN A 391 -15.45 -13.81 38.58
N ASP A 392 -15.35 -14.30 39.82
CA ASP A 392 -16.09 -13.79 40.97
C ASP A 392 -15.15 -13.27 42.05
N LYS A 393 -15.65 -12.39 42.93
CA LYS A 393 -14.94 -11.89 44.13
C LYS A 393 -13.51 -11.39 43.86
N TYR A 394 -13.24 -10.89 42.65
CA TYR A 394 -11.90 -10.55 42.18
C TYR A 394 -11.41 -9.18 42.64
N LEU A 395 -12.28 -8.31 43.19
CA LEU A 395 -11.94 -6.92 43.55
C LEU A 395 -10.75 -6.80 44.50
N LEU A 396 -10.61 -7.70 45.48
CA LEU A 396 -9.45 -7.72 46.36
C LEU A 396 -8.16 -8.02 45.59
N GLY A 397 -8.22 -8.98 44.65
CA GLY A 397 -7.11 -9.32 43.78
C GLY A 397 -6.75 -8.16 42.85
N LEU A 398 -7.75 -7.53 42.23
CA LEU A 398 -7.59 -6.40 41.33
C LEU A 398 -6.96 -5.20 42.04
N ASN A 399 -7.47 -4.82 43.21
CA ASN A 399 -6.89 -3.75 44.02
C ASN A 399 -5.45 -4.05 44.44
N ASN A 400 -5.11 -5.31 44.70
CA ASN A 400 -3.73 -5.69 45.01
C ASN A 400 -2.80 -5.54 43.78
N LEU A 401 -3.28 -5.86 42.57
CA LEU A 401 -2.52 -5.66 41.34
C LEU A 401 -2.30 -4.17 41.04
N VAL A 402 -3.33 -3.34 41.26
CA VAL A 402 -3.25 -1.88 41.12
C VAL A 402 -2.25 -1.29 42.10
N ASN A 403 -2.38 -1.59 43.39
CA ASN A 403 -1.44 -1.11 44.42
C ASN A 403 0.00 -1.61 44.23
N SER A 404 0.19 -2.70 43.48
CA SER A 404 1.53 -3.23 43.15
C SER A 404 2.11 -2.62 41.87
N GLY A 405 1.38 -1.74 41.17
CA GLY A 405 1.79 -1.13 39.90
C GLY A 405 1.78 -2.09 38.71
N ILE A 406 1.13 -3.26 38.82
CA ILE A 406 1.08 -4.26 37.74
C ILE A 406 -0.08 -3.95 36.78
N VAL A 407 -1.19 -3.48 37.32
CA VAL A 407 -2.38 -3.04 36.57
C VAL A 407 -2.57 -1.56 36.87
N GLN A 408 -2.88 -0.77 35.86
CA GLN A 408 -3.29 0.62 36.02
C GLN A 408 -4.81 0.70 36.02
N ASP A 409 -5.37 1.46 36.95
CA ASP A 409 -6.78 1.83 36.96
C ASP A 409 -6.99 3.17 36.22
N TYR A 410 -8.08 3.27 35.48
CA TYR A 410 -8.45 4.43 34.68
C TYR A 410 -9.87 4.88 35.10
N PRO A 411 -9.99 5.67 36.18
CA PRO A 411 -11.29 6.14 36.63
C PRO A 411 -11.95 7.09 35.63
N PRO A 412 -13.27 7.26 35.68
CA PRO A 412 -13.99 8.25 34.89
C PRO A 412 -13.43 9.67 35.07
N LEU A 413 -13.26 10.38 33.95
CA LEU A 413 -12.65 11.71 33.93
C LEU A 413 -13.74 12.78 33.74
N CYS A 414 -13.99 13.57 34.79
CA CYS A 414 -15.12 14.48 34.86
C CYS A 414 -14.72 15.96 35.02
N ASP A 415 -15.35 16.84 34.26
CA ASP A 415 -15.35 18.29 34.51
C ASP A 415 -16.35 18.60 35.64
N VAL A 416 -16.55 19.88 35.95
CA VAL A 416 -17.45 20.32 37.02
C VAL A 416 -18.89 19.88 36.77
N LYS A 417 -19.51 19.31 37.80
CA LYS A 417 -20.92 18.91 37.75
C LYS A 417 -21.82 20.05 37.25
N GLY A 418 -22.69 19.73 36.29
CA GLY A 418 -23.57 20.69 35.61
C GLY A 418 -23.00 21.22 34.29
N SER A 419 -21.73 20.94 33.96
CA SER A 419 -21.23 21.17 32.60
C SER A 419 -21.61 20.02 31.65
N TYR A 420 -21.40 20.27 30.36
CA TYR A 420 -21.59 19.31 29.28
C TYR A 420 -20.29 19.16 28.51
N THR A 421 -19.92 17.91 28.20
CA THR A 421 -18.74 17.60 27.38
C THR A 421 -19.13 16.78 26.16
N ALA A 422 -18.45 17.01 25.05
CA ALA A 422 -18.57 16.26 23.81
C ALA A 422 -17.17 15.82 23.32
N GLN A 423 -17.13 14.70 22.59
CA GLN A 423 -15.94 14.07 21.99
C GLN A 423 -16.24 13.64 20.55
N TYR A 424 -15.23 13.78 19.69
CA TYR A 424 -15.12 13.10 18.41
C TYR A 424 -13.68 12.64 18.21
N GLU A 425 -13.53 11.49 17.56
CA GLU A 425 -12.22 10.86 17.41
C GLU A 425 -12.13 9.94 16.19
N HIS A 426 -10.95 9.94 15.57
CA HIS A 426 -10.60 8.98 14.52
C HIS A 426 -9.17 8.47 14.65
N SER A 427 -8.99 7.16 14.42
CA SER A 427 -7.68 6.57 14.13
C SER A 427 -7.21 6.99 12.73
N SER A 428 -6.00 7.53 12.64
CA SER A 428 -5.33 7.92 11.40
C SER A 428 -3.99 7.21 11.26
N LEU A 429 -3.67 6.74 10.05
CA LEU A 429 -2.35 6.19 9.69
C LEU A 429 -1.59 7.23 8.88
N VAL A 430 -0.29 7.36 9.17
CA VAL A 430 0.60 8.32 8.53
C VAL A 430 1.57 7.58 7.56
N GLU A 431 1.37 7.65 6.23
CA GLU A 431 2.14 6.97 5.15
C GLU A 431 2.63 7.93 4.03
N ASP A 432 3.79 7.68 3.38
CA ASP A 432 4.33 8.40 2.18
C ASP A 432 3.80 7.85 0.82
N HIS A 433 3.85 8.67 -0.24
CA HIS A 433 3.30 8.40 -1.58
C HIS A 433 4.17 7.53 -2.50
N PHE A 434 5.45 7.28 -2.19
CA PHE A 434 6.33 6.41 -2.97
C PHE A 434 6.33 4.97 -2.45
N PHE A 435 6.49 4.00 -3.36
CA PHE A 435 6.86 2.63 -2.97
C PHE A 435 8.36 2.58 -2.62
N TRP A 436 8.70 2.96 -1.39
CA TRP A 436 10.05 2.75 -0.88
C TRP A 436 10.23 1.29 -0.51
N THR A 437 11.32 0.67 -0.98
CA THR A 437 11.72 -0.65 -0.49
C THR A 437 13.12 -0.58 0.07
N TYR A 438 13.33 -1.28 1.17
CA TYR A 438 14.63 -1.42 1.82
C TYR A 438 15.04 -2.89 1.95
N THR A 439 14.29 -3.78 1.29
CA THR A 439 14.74 -5.15 1.04
C THR A 439 15.83 -5.14 -0.03
N GLU A 440 16.76 -6.09 0.08
CA GLU A 440 17.77 -6.30 -0.95
C GLU A 440 17.10 -6.48 -2.32
N GLU A 441 17.76 -6.01 -3.39
CA GLU A 441 17.25 -6.14 -4.76
C GLU A 441 16.79 -7.58 -5.02
N PRO A 442 15.51 -7.81 -5.39
CA PRO A 442 14.95 -9.16 -5.45
C PRO A 442 15.67 -10.04 -6.47
N HIS A 443 16.31 -9.43 -7.47
CA HIS A 443 17.16 -10.09 -8.44
C HIS A 443 18.38 -10.79 -7.83
N ARG A 444 19.00 -10.19 -6.80
CA ARG A 444 20.17 -10.79 -6.13
C ARG A 444 19.76 -12.04 -5.36
N SER A 445 18.72 -11.93 -4.52
CA SER A 445 18.24 -13.05 -3.71
C SER A 445 17.67 -14.17 -4.59
N ARG A 446 16.93 -13.82 -5.65
CA ARG A 446 16.39 -14.81 -6.61
C ARG A 446 17.50 -15.49 -7.41
N ARG A 447 18.52 -14.76 -7.88
CA ARG A 447 19.72 -15.34 -8.52
C ARG A 447 20.39 -16.38 -7.62
N GLN A 448 20.60 -16.06 -6.34
CA GLN A 448 21.22 -17.00 -5.39
C GLN A 448 20.35 -18.25 -5.18
N ALA A 449 19.04 -18.09 -5.05
CA ALA A 449 18.11 -19.20 -4.93
C ALA A 449 18.11 -20.10 -6.19
N ILE A 450 18.10 -19.49 -7.38
CA ILE A 450 18.16 -20.22 -8.66
C ILE A 450 19.48 -20.97 -8.80
N ILE A 451 20.63 -20.36 -8.50
CA ILE A 451 21.93 -21.06 -8.58
C ILE A 451 21.97 -22.26 -7.63
N LYS A 452 21.38 -22.12 -6.43
CA LYS A 452 21.31 -23.20 -5.45
C LYS A 452 20.43 -24.36 -5.93
N ALA A 453 19.30 -24.06 -6.57
CA ALA A 453 18.37 -25.07 -7.08
C ALA A 453 18.83 -25.70 -8.40
N HIS A 454 19.39 -24.88 -9.30
CA HIS A 454 19.74 -25.20 -10.69
C HIS A 454 21.16 -24.71 -11.03
N PRO A 455 22.22 -25.31 -10.46
CA PRO A 455 23.59 -24.85 -10.71
C PRO A 455 24.00 -24.88 -12.20
N GLU A 456 23.34 -25.69 -13.03
CA GLU A 456 23.55 -25.75 -14.47
C GLU A 456 23.24 -24.46 -15.23
N VAL A 457 22.46 -23.52 -14.67
CA VAL A 457 22.18 -22.23 -15.32
C VAL A 457 23.46 -21.45 -15.61
N THR A 458 24.49 -21.62 -14.77
CA THR A 458 25.81 -20.97 -14.95
C THR A 458 26.51 -21.39 -16.24
N LYS A 459 26.18 -22.57 -16.81
CA LYS A 459 26.71 -23.04 -18.09
C LYS A 459 26.16 -22.26 -19.28
N LEU A 460 25.08 -21.49 -19.09
CA LEU A 460 24.51 -20.64 -20.12
C LEU A 460 25.29 -19.33 -20.29
N CYS A 461 26.12 -18.94 -19.32
CA CYS A 461 26.88 -17.69 -19.36
C CYS A 461 27.91 -17.65 -20.50
N GLY A 462 28.26 -16.43 -20.91
CA GLY A 462 29.34 -16.18 -21.86
C GLY A 462 28.88 -15.62 -23.20
N PRO A 463 29.81 -15.41 -24.15
CA PRO A 463 29.52 -14.63 -25.34
C PRO A 463 28.59 -15.35 -26.33
N GLU A 464 27.90 -14.54 -27.11
CA GLU A 464 27.01 -14.88 -28.22
C GLU A 464 27.51 -14.26 -29.52
N PRO A 465 28.25 -15.03 -30.36
CA PRO A 465 28.77 -14.53 -31.62
C PRO A 465 27.72 -14.07 -32.63
N LEU A 466 26.45 -14.48 -32.51
CA LEU A 466 25.39 -14.03 -33.41
C LEU A 466 25.12 -12.52 -33.29
N THR A 467 25.41 -11.92 -32.13
CA THR A 467 25.17 -10.50 -31.85
C THR A 467 25.88 -9.59 -32.86
N LYS A 468 27.14 -9.87 -33.21
CA LYS A 468 27.90 -9.02 -34.15
C LYS A 468 27.36 -9.06 -35.59
N TYR A 469 26.82 -10.20 -36.02
CA TYR A 469 26.24 -10.33 -37.36
C TYR A 469 24.89 -9.62 -37.44
N THR A 470 24.09 -9.72 -36.37
CA THR A 470 22.82 -8.99 -36.25
C THR A 470 23.06 -7.48 -36.28
N VAL A 471 24.03 -6.99 -35.49
CA VAL A 471 24.44 -5.58 -35.51
C VAL A 471 24.88 -5.14 -36.91
N LEU A 472 25.75 -5.91 -37.56
CA LEU A 472 26.23 -5.59 -38.91
C LEU A 472 25.06 -5.49 -39.91
N PHE A 473 24.12 -6.42 -39.85
CA PHE A 473 22.94 -6.42 -40.71
C PHE A 473 22.08 -5.19 -40.48
N VAL A 474 21.74 -4.87 -39.23
CA VAL A 474 20.84 -3.76 -38.89
C VAL A 474 21.49 -2.40 -39.16
N VAL A 475 22.79 -2.24 -38.87
CA VAL A 475 23.54 -1.03 -39.26
C VAL A 475 23.53 -0.87 -40.78
N SER A 476 23.80 -1.94 -41.54
CA SER A 476 23.79 -1.89 -43.01
C SER A 476 22.40 -1.53 -43.55
N LEU A 477 21.34 -2.07 -42.96
CA LEU A 477 19.95 -1.75 -43.31
C LEU A 477 19.65 -0.25 -43.09
N GLN A 478 20.03 0.29 -41.93
CA GLN A 478 19.82 1.70 -41.62
C GLN A 478 20.59 2.62 -42.57
N VAL A 479 21.87 2.34 -42.81
CA VAL A 479 22.70 3.15 -43.72
C VAL A 479 22.17 3.08 -45.15
N CYS A 480 21.71 1.90 -45.60
CA CYS A 480 21.07 1.74 -46.89
C CYS A 480 19.79 2.57 -47.00
N CYS A 481 18.91 2.52 -46.01
CA CYS A 481 17.68 3.32 -45.99
C CYS A 481 17.98 4.82 -45.99
N ALA A 482 18.93 5.26 -45.16
CA ALA A 482 19.37 6.66 -45.10
C ALA A 482 19.86 7.14 -46.47
N TYR A 483 20.71 6.36 -47.14
CA TYR A 483 21.21 6.68 -48.47
C TYR A 483 20.11 6.67 -49.55
N LEU A 484 19.18 5.72 -49.51
CA LEU A 484 18.06 5.65 -50.46
C LEU A 484 17.06 6.80 -50.29
N LEU A 485 17.00 7.41 -49.11
CA LEU A 485 16.15 8.57 -48.81
C LEU A 485 16.85 9.92 -49.03
N ARG A 486 18.09 9.95 -49.50
CA ARG A 486 18.89 11.19 -49.64
C ARG A 486 18.20 12.31 -50.44
N ASP A 487 17.37 11.97 -51.42
CA ASP A 487 16.65 12.93 -52.28
C ASP A 487 15.15 13.01 -51.93
N THR A 488 14.75 12.44 -50.80
CA THR A 488 13.35 12.38 -50.34
C THR A 488 13.13 13.38 -49.21
N SER A 489 12.12 14.25 -49.33
CA SER A 489 11.78 15.20 -48.27
C SER A 489 11.35 14.49 -46.97
N MET A 490 11.85 14.96 -45.83
CA MET A 490 11.51 14.48 -44.48
C MET A 490 10.00 14.47 -44.20
N LEU A 491 9.25 15.41 -44.78
CA LEU A 491 7.79 15.51 -44.58
C LEU A 491 6.98 14.56 -45.48
N SER A 492 7.63 13.83 -46.39
CA SER A 492 6.93 12.87 -47.25
C SER A 492 6.51 11.63 -46.47
N TRP A 493 5.37 11.05 -46.83
CA TRP A 493 4.91 9.79 -46.25
C TRP A 493 5.90 8.65 -46.43
N LYS A 494 6.59 8.59 -47.57
CA LYS A 494 7.66 7.60 -47.80
C LYS A 494 8.74 7.73 -46.74
N PHE A 495 9.19 8.94 -46.43
CA PHE A 495 10.22 9.17 -45.43
C PHE A 495 9.71 8.83 -44.02
N LEU A 496 8.57 9.37 -43.63
CA LEU A 496 8.00 9.19 -42.29
C LEU A 496 7.67 7.71 -41.99
N LEU A 497 7.05 7.00 -42.94
CA LEU A 497 6.76 5.57 -42.77
C LEU A 497 8.05 4.73 -42.74
N THR A 498 9.04 5.06 -43.57
CA THR A 498 10.34 4.35 -43.52
C THR A 498 11.05 4.60 -42.19
N ALA A 499 11.03 5.84 -41.69
CA ALA A 499 11.62 6.22 -40.41
C ALA A 499 10.90 5.58 -39.21
N TYR A 500 9.58 5.45 -39.26
CA TYR A 500 8.83 4.81 -38.18
C TYR A 500 8.90 3.28 -38.23
N VAL A 501 8.62 2.65 -39.37
CA VAL A 501 8.50 1.19 -39.43
C VAL A 501 9.86 0.50 -39.47
N ILE A 502 10.77 0.95 -40.35
CA ILE A 502 12.09 0.35 -40.50
C ILE A 502 13.09 1.03 -39.56
N GLY A 503 13.11 2.37 -39.57
CA GLY A 503 13.97 3.21 -38.75
C GLY A 503 13.86 2.92 -37.26
N ALA A 504 12.70 3.21 -36.68
CA ALA A 504 12.46 3.10 -35.24
C ALA A 504 12.65 1.67 -34.74
N THR A 505 12.17 0.67 -35.49
CA THR A 505 12.38 -0.75 -35.17
C THR A 505 13.86 -1.13 -35.17
N SER A 506 14.63 -0.67 -36.17
CA SER A 506 16.07 -0.94 -36.25
C SER A 506 16.82 -0.23 -35.12
N ASN A 507 16.44 1.00 -34.76
CA ASN A 507 17.08 1.71 -33.66
C ASN A 507 16.72 1.09 -32.31
N GLN A 508 15.50 0.59 -32.11
CA GLN A 508 15.15 -0.25 -30.96
C GLN A 508 16.05 -1.48 -30.86
N ASN A 509 16.28 -2.17 -31.98
CA ASN A 509 17.21 -3.29 -32.05
C ASN A 509 18.64 -2.86 -31.68
N LEU A 510 19.15 -1.75 -32.22
CA LEU A 510 20.51 -1.26 -31.96
C LEU A 510 20.70 -0.74 -30.52
N PHE A 511 19.70 -0.09 -29.93
CA PHE A 511 19.72 0.30 -28.52
C PHE A 511 19.93 -0.93 -27.63
N LEU A 512 19.19 -1.99 -27.91
CA LEU A 512 19.27 -3.24 -27.15
C LEU A 512 20.50 -4.08 -27.51
N ALA A 513 21.04 -3.94 -28.71
CA ALA A 513 22.36 -4.48 -29.04
C ALA A 513 23.45 -3.79 -28.20
N ILE A 514 23.42 -2.46 -28.08
CA ILE A 514 24.38 -1.69 -27.25
C ILE A 514 24.23 -2.07 -25.77
N HIS A 515 22.99 -2.31 -25.32
CA HIS A 515 22.70 -2.89 -24.02
C HIS A 515 23.40 -4.25 -23.82
N GLU A 516 23.15 -5.22 -24.70
CA GLU A 516 23.78 -6.56 -24.63
C GLU A 516 25.32 -6.50 -24.69
N ILE A 517 25.86 -5.67 -25.58
CA ILE A 517 27.31 -5.48 -25.73
C ILE A 517 27.94 -4.86 -24.48
N SER A 518 27.20 -4.05 -23.72
CA SER A 518 27.68 -3.43 -22.48
C SER A 518 28.02 -4.46 -21.40
N HIS A 519 27.34 -5.62 -21.41
CA HIS A 519 27.64 -6.78 -20.58
C HIS A 519 28.79 -7.65 -21.09
N ASN A 520 29.48 -7.22 -22.16
CA ASN A 520 30.54 -7.96 -22.86
C ASN A 520 30.07 -9.28 -23.49
N LEU A 521 28.80 -9.36 -23.92
CA LEU A 521 28.23 -10.60 -24.43
C LEU A 521 28.47 -10.83 -25.92
N ALA A 522 29.03 -9.89 -26.69
CA ALA A 522 29.34 -10.13 -28.11
C ALA A 522 30.72 -10.78 -28.32
N PHE A 523 31.70 -10.45 -27.47
CA PHE A 523 33.06 -10.96 -27.53
C PHE A 523 33.62 -11.23 -26.14
N ARG A 524 34.64 -12.09 -26.02
CA ARG A 524 35.41 -12.19 -24.76
C ARG A 524 36.24 -10.94 -24.47
N SER A 525 36.71 -10.24 -25.51
CA SER A 525 37.51 -9.02 -25.34
C SER A 525 36.64 -7.81 -24.99
N PRO A 526 36.84 -7.15 -23.83
CA PRO A 526 36.09 -5.94 -23.48
C PRO A 526 36.30 -4.81 -24.49
N MET A 527 37.50 -4.69 -25.08
CA MET A 527 37.76 -3.66 -26.10
C MET A 527 37.00 -3.94 -27.40
N ALA A 528 36.92 -5.21 -27.82
CA ALA A 528 36.15 -5.58 -29.01
C ALA A 528 34.66 -5.27 -28.84
N ASN A 529 34.10 -5.50 -27.65
CA ASN A 529 32.73 -5.08 -27.32
C ASN A 529 32.57 -3.56 -27.40
N ARG A 530 33.49 -2.78 -26.80
CA ARG A 530 33.43 -1.31 -26.88
C ARG A 530 33.46 -0.79 -28.31
N LEU A 531 34.31 -1.34 -29.17
CA LEU A 531 34.38 -0.96 -30.58
C LEU A 531 33.11 -1.36 -31.36
N LEU A 532 32.53 -2.54 -31.08
CA LEU A 532 31.26 -2.95 -31.68
C LEU A 532 30.10 -2.06 -31.21
N ALA A 533 30.08 -1.63 -29.95
CA ALA A 533 29.07 -0.71 -29.44
C ALA A 533 29.14 0.66 -30.13
N ILE A 534 30.35 1.18 -30.40
CA ILE A 534 30.54 2.40 -31.19
C ILE A 534 30.03 2.19 -32.62
N PHE A 535 30.30 1.04 -33.23
CA PHE A 535 29.80 0.73 -34.57
C PHE A 535 28.26 0.61 -34.59
N ALA A 536 27.66 -0.05 -33.61
CA ALA A 536 26.21 -0.15 -33.45
C ALA A 536 25.54 1.21 -33.21
N ASN A 537 26.26 2.17 -32.63
CA ASN A 537 25.79 3.53 -32.36
C ASN A 537 25.65 4.37 -33.64
N ILE A 538 26.38 4.05 -34.70
CA ILE A 538 26.47 4.89 -35.90
C ILE A 538 25.08 5.33 -36.43
N PRO A 539 24.09 4.44 -36.60
CA PRO A 539 22.75 4.80 -37.08
C PRO A 539 21.89 5.61 -36.10
N ILE A 540 22.31 5.76 -34.86
CA ILE A 540 21.58 6.54 -33.84
C ILE A 540 21.76 8.05 -34.08
N GLY A 541 22.89 8.46 -34.69
CA GLY A 541 23.20 9.87 -34.96
C GLY A 541 23.68 10.67 -33.74
N ILE A 542 23.73 10.05 -32.55
CA ILE A 542 24.17 10.69 -31.30
C ILE A 542 25.14 9.74 -30.57
N PRO A 543 26.37 10.17 -30.20
CA PRO A 543 27.42 9.28 -29.67
C PRO A 543 27.22 8.90 -28.19
N TYR A 544 26.20 8.09 -27.88
CA TYR A 544 25.81 7.77 -26.50
C TYR A 544 26.38 6.43 -25.96
N SER A 545 26.72 5.47 -26.82
CA SER A 545 27.11 4.10 -26.42
C SER A 545 28.26 4.02 -25.40
N ALA A 546 29.24 4.92 -25.51
CA ALA A 546 30.35 5.01 -24.56
C ALA A 546 29.90 5.42 -23.14
N ALA A 547 28.93 6.35 -23.05
CA ALA A 547 28.37 6.82 -21.78
C ALA A 547 27.35 5.83 -21.22
N PHE A 548 26.58 5.17 -22.09
CA PHE A 548 25.55 4.21 -21.70
C PHE A 548 26.07 3.08 -20.80
N ARG A 549 27.21 2.48 -21.16
CA ARG A 549 27.75 1.31 -20.43
C ARG A 549 27.94 1.54 -18.91
N PRO A 550 28.68 2.55 -18.43
CA PRO A 550 28.84 2.76 -16.99
C PRO A 550 27.52 3.05 -16.27
N TYR A 551 26.58 3.76 -16.90
CA TYR A 551 25.25 4.01 -16.35
C TYR A 551 24.48 2.71 -16.18
N HIS A 552 24.33 1.98 -17.28
CA HIS A 552 23.57 0.75 -17.36
C HIS A 552 24.05 -0.31 -16.37
N LEU A 553 25.36 -0.47 -16.23
CA LEU A 553 25.89 -1.39 -15.22
C LEU A 553 25.72 -0.90 -13.79
N THR A 554 25.69 0.42 -13.57
CA THR A 554 25.38 0.99 -12.25
C THR A 554 23.91 0.76 -11.91
N HIS A 555 23.01 0.90 -12.88
CA HIS A 555 21.59 0.57 -12.77
C HIS A 555 21.40 -0.90 -12.34
N HIS A 556 22.03 -1.87 -13.01
CA HIS A 556 21.98 -3.28 -12.59
C HIS A 556 22.55 -3.57 -11.20
N LYS A 557 23.44 -2.73 -10.67
CA LYS A 557 24.04 -2.92 -9.34
C LYS A 557 23.34 -2.13 -8.24
N SER A 558 22.56 -1.13 -8.63
CA SER A 558 22.00 -0.11 -7.74
C SER A 558 20.57 0.21 -8.16
N LEU A 559 19.83 -0.80 -8.60
CA LEU A 559 18.47 -0.65 -9.12
C LEU A 559 17.61 0.10 -8.09
N GLY A 560 16.93 1.16 -8.52
CA GLY A 560 16.10 1.98 -7.64
C GLY A 560 16.86 2.82 -6.61
N VAL A 561 18.19 2.82 -6.56
CA VAL A 561 18.95 3.62 -5.59
C VAL A 561 19.02 5.08 -6.00
N THR A 562 18.46 5.95 -5.16
CA THR A 562 18.37 7.39 -5.40
C THR A 562 19.77 8.00 -5.56
N GLY A 563 19.95 8.82 -6.61
CA GLY A 563 21.23 9.47 -6.91
C GLY A 563 22.25 8.59 -7.64
N LEU A 564 21.99 7.30 -7.82
CA LEU A 564 22.85 6.37 -8.57
C LEU A 564 22.14 5.77 -9.78
N ASP A 565 20.87 5.40 -9.63
CA ASP A 565 20.05 4.92 -10.72
C ASP A 565 19.48 6.10 -11.52
N THR A 566 20.05 6.33 -12.70
CA THR A 566 19.64 7.42 -13.60
C THR A 566 18.34 7.13 -14.35
N ASP A 567 17.78 5.93 -14.24
CA ASP A 567 16.53 5.57 -14.90
C ASP A 567 15.30 5.99 -14.09
N LEU A 568 15.50 6.34 -12.81
CA LEU A 568 14.48 6.92 -11.94
C LEU A 568 14.13 8.36 -12.35
N PRO A 569 12.84 8.69 -12.51
CA PRO A 569 12.43 10.07 -12.68
C PRO A 569 12.75 10.88 -11.42
N THR A 570 13.17 12.14 -11.64
CA THR A 570 13.35 13.08 -10.53
C THR A 570 12.00 13.46 -9.93
N ALA A 571 11.97 13.95 -8.69
CA ALA A 571 10.72 14.41 -8.07
C ALA A 571 10.05 15.52 -8.89
N LEU A 572 10.84 16.42 -9.48
CA LEU A 572 10.36 17.46 -10.38
C LEU A 572 9.72 16.89 -11.65
N GLU A 573 10.37 15.92 -12.30
CA GLU A 573 9.81 15.23 -13.46
C GLU A 573 8.50 14.53 -13.09
N ALA A 574 8.45 13.84 -11.95
CA ALA A 574 7.25 13.14 -11.51
C ALA A 574 6.09 14.12 -11.25
N PHE A 575 6.34 15.20 -10.54
CA PHE A 575 5.33 16.23 -10.25
C PHE A 575 4.79 16.90 -11.53
N VAL A 576 5.67 17.27 -12.46
CA VAL A 576 5.27 18.00 -13.67
C VAL A 576 4.61 17.08 -14.70
N LEU A 577 5.05 15.81 -14.79
CA LEU A 577 4.63 14.91 -15.86
C LEU A 577 3.52 13.94 -15.44
N ASP A 578 3.11 13.87 -14.16
CA ASP A 578 2.08 12.93 -13.71
C ASP A 578 0.64 13.41 -13.95
N SER A 579 0.36 13.77 -15.21
CA SER A 579 -0.99 14.04 -15.72
C SER A 579 -1.19 13.28 -17.03
N LEU A 580 -2.42 13.20 -17.55
CA LEU A 580 -2.65 12.52 -18.84
C LEU A 580 -1.78 13.11 -19.97
N LEU A 581 -1.69 14.44 -20.05
CA LEU A 581 -0.87 15.14 -21.04
C LEU A 581 0.63 15.03 -20.71
N GLY A 582 1.00 15.11 -19.43
CA GLY A 582 2.38 14.96 -18.98
C GLY A 582 2.94 13.57 -19.27
N LYS A 583 2.16 12.51 -19.02
CA LYS A 583 2.53 11.11 -19.30
C LYS A 583 2.61 10.85 -20.80
N ALA A 584 1.67 11.40 -21.59
CA ALA A 584 1.74 11.34 -23.04
C ALA A 584 3.00 12.06 -23.58
N PHE A 585 3.35 13.21 -23.01
CA PHE A 585 4.58 13.94 -23.34
C PHE A 585 5.82 13.10 -22.97
N PHE A 586 5.86 12.55 -21.75
CA PHE A 586 6.94 11.67 -21.30
C PHE A 586 7.14 10.48 -22.25
N CYS A 587 6.09 9.73 -22.59
CA CYS A 587 6.19 8.59 -23.50
C CYS A 587 6.55 8.98 -24.94
N THR A 588 6.26 10.22 -25.36
CA THR A 588 6.64 10.72 -26.69
C THR A 588 8.10 11.14 -26.74
N PHE A 589 8.64 11.69 -25.66
CA PHE A 589 10.00 12.24 -25.59
C PHE A 589 10.91 11.44 -24.66
N GLN A 590 10.58 10.18 -24.40
CA GLN A 590 11.18 9.37 -23.35
C GLN A 590 12.70 9.30 -23.49
N LEU A 591 13.21 9.12 -24.70
CA LEU A 591 14.65 9.07 -24.99
C LEU A 591 15.39 10.35 -24.56
N LEU A 592 14.75 11.52 -24.61
CA LEU A 592 15.37 12.78 -24.16
C LEU A 592 15.57 12.77 -22.64
N PHE A 593 14.62 12.25 -21.87
CA PHE A 593 14.76 12.12 -20.42
C PHE A 593 15.91 11.18 -20.08
N TYR A 594 15.99 10.01 -20.72
CA TYR A 594 17.11 9.07 -20.51
C TYR A 594 18.47 9.63 -20.96
N ALA A 595 18.50 10.46 -22.00
CA ALA A 595 19.75 11.06 -22.48
C ALA A 595 20.22 12.24 -21.59
N ILE A 596 19.28 13.03 -21.07
CA ILE A 596 19.56 14.29 -20.39
C ILE A 596 19.69 14.10 -18.88
N ARG A 597 18.83 13.27 -18.27
CA ARG A 597 18.78 13.08 -16.81
C ARG A 597 20.12 12.68 -16.18
N PRO A 598 20.95 11.81 -16.80
CA PRO A 598 22.26 11.49 -16.24
C PRO A 598 23.17 12.72 -16.05
N ALA A 599 23.04 13.75 -16.88
CA ALA A 599 23.82 14.99 -16.71
C ALA A 599 23.51 15.74 -15.39
N PHE A 600 22.36 15.47 -14.78
CA PHE A 600 21.89 16.12 -13.55
C PHE A 600 21.90 15.21 -12.32
N VAL A 601 21.84 13.89 -12.50
CA VAL A 601 21.77 12.92 -11.39
C VAL A 601 23.14 12.35 -11.06
N TYR A 602 23.82 11.76 -12.05
CA TYR A 602 25.11 11.11 -11.87
C TYR A 602 25.86 11.18 -13.19
N SER A 603 27.05 11.79 -13.23
CA SER A 603 27.85 11.94 -14.46
C SER A 603 29.20 11.22 -14.33
N PRO A 604 29.45 10.13 -15.08
CA PRO A 604 30.66 9.35 -15.05
C PRO A 604 31.77 10.11 -15.78
N PRO A 605 33.03 9.86 -15.40
CA PRO A 605 34.16 10.60 -15.93
C PRO A 605 34.34 10.33 -17.44
N PHE A 606 34.61 11.41 -18.16
CA PHE A 606 34.93 11.35 -19.59
C PHE A 606 36.23 10.57 -19.80
N SER A 607 36.24 9.66 -20.77
CA SER A 607 37.38 8.79 -21.04
C SER A 607 37.70 8.73 -22.53
N ARG A 608 38.86 8.16 -22.90
CA ARG A 608 39.30 8.08 -24.32
C ARG A 608 38.28 7.39 -25.23
N ILE A 609 37.49 6.44 -24.72
CA ILE A 609 36.46 5.77 -25.52
C ILE A 609 35.32 6.71 -25.90
N HIS A 610 35.02 7.72 -25.06
CA HIS A 610 34.03 8.76 -25.38
C HIS A 610 34.52 9.62 -26.55
N LEU A 611 35.80 10.03 -26.52
CA LEU A 611 36.40 10.77 -27.63
C LEU A 611 36.38 9.95 -28.93
N ILE A 612 36.70 8.65 -28.87
CA ILE A 612 36.63 7.77 -30.05
C ILE A 612 35.18 7.66 -30.58
N ASN A 613 34.20 7.53 -29.69
CA ASN A 613 32.78 7.46 -30.06
C ASN A 613 32.32 8.74 -30.76
N ILE A 614 32.62 9.90 -30.16
CA ILE A 614 32.30 11.23 -30.70
C ILE A 614 32.96 11.43 -32.07
N MET A 615 34.27 11.17 -32.18
CA MET A 615 34.99 11.34 -33.44
C MET A 615 34.46 10.39 -34.52
N THR A 616 34.14 9.14 -34.17
CA THR A 616 33.58 8.15 -35.11
C THR A 616 32.21 8.59 -35.60
N GLN A 617 31.30 9.02 -34.70
CA GLN A 617 29.96 9.47 -35.05
C GLN A 617 30.00 10.67 -35.99
N PHE A 618 30.72 11.75 -35.61
CA PHE A 618 30.79 12.95 -36.45
C PHE A 618 31.51 12.71 -37.77
N SER A 619 32.55 11.86 -37.79
CA SER A 619 33.22 11.50 -39.04
C SER A 619 32.31 10.71 -39.97
N PHE A 620 31.50 9.80 -39.41
CA PHE A 620 30.51 9.05 -40.17
C PHE A 620 29.39 9.95 -40.70
N ASP A 621 28.81 10.81 -39.87
CA ASP A 621 27.74 11.72 -40.27
C ASP A 621 28.20 12.67 -41.39
N TYR A 622 29.43 13.18 -41.26
CA TYR A 622 30.07 13.97 -42.31
C TYR A 622 30.29 13.14 -43.60
N ALA A 623 30.81 11.92 -43.50
CA ALA A 623 31.01 11.06 -44.66
C ALA A 623 29.68 10.72 -45.35
N LEU A 624 28.64 10.37 -44.60
CA LEU A 624 27.31 10.04 -45.11
C LEU A 624 26.69 11.21 -45.86
N THR A 625 26.76 12.42 -45.31
CA THR A 625 26.24 13.63 -45.98
C THR A 625 27.01 13.95 -47.25
N LYS A 626 28.34 13.78 -47.26
CA LYS A 626 29.17 13.98 -48.47
C LYS A 626 28.90 12.95 -49.56
N ILE A 627 28.82 11.66 -49.21
CA ILE A 627 28.50 10.57 -50.15
C ILE A 627 27.10 10.75 -50.73
N SER A 628 26.20 11.38 -49.97
CA SER A 628 24.82 11.66 -50.39
C SER A 628 24.66 12.99 -51.15
N GLY A 629 25.72 13.48 -51.80
CA GLY A 629 25.67 14.70 -52.61
C GLY A 629 25.52 16.00 -51.80
N GLY A 630 25.86 15.98 -50.51
CA GLY A 630 25.66 17.11 -49.59
C GLY A 630 24.27 17.20 -48.97
N SER A 631 23.38 16.23 -49.23
CA SER A 631 22.06 16.19 -48.63
C SER A 631 22.10 15.87 -47.13
N LEU A 632 21.27 16.58 -46.35
CA LEU A 632 21.05 16.30 -44.92
C LEU A 632 19.95 15.27 -44.66
N GLN A 633 19.18 14.85 -45.68
CA GLN A 633 18.08 13.89 -45.52
C GLN A 633 18.50 12.56 -44.89
N PRO A 634 19.67 11.96 -45.21
CA PRO A 634 20.14 10.74 -44.56
C PRO A 634 20.34 10.93 -43.05
N LEU A 635 20.92 12.06 -42.62
CA LEU A 635 21.14 12.35 -41.21
C LEU A 635 19.81 12.61 -40.49
N LEU A 636 18.90 13.36 -41.12
CA LEU A 636 17.54 13.57 -40.59
C LEU A 636 16.78 12.25 -40.43
N TYR A 637 16.98 11.29 -41.34
CA TYR A 637 16.37 9.97 -41.25
C TYR A 637 16.88 9.21 -40.02
N LEU A 638 18.20 9.19 -39.79
CA LEU A 638 18.80 8.52 -38.64
C LEU A 638 18.33 9.13 -37.32
N LEU A 639 18.36 10.47 -37.20
CA LEU A 639 17.92 11.18 -36.00
C LEU A 639 16.42 11.01 -35.74
N LEU A 640 15.58 11.12 -36.77
CA LEU A 640 14.13 10.91 -36.64
C LEU A 640 13.81 9.46 -36.25
N SER A 641 14.51 8.50 -36.85
CA SER A 641 14.36 7.08 -36.50
C SER A 641 14.72 6.82 -35.04
N ALA A 642 15.75 7.48 -34.51
CA ALA A 642 16.16 7.35 -33.11
C ALA A 642 15.14 7.98 -32.16
N LEU A 643 14.63 9.18 -32.49
CA LEU A 643 13.55 9.82 -31.73
C LEU A 643 12.30 8.93 -31.69
N LEU A 644 11.83 8.48 -32.85
CA LEU A 644 10.63 7.64 -32.97
C LEU A 644 10.79 6.29 -32.29
N ALA A 645 12.00 5.72 -32.26
CA ALA A 645 12.31 4.50 -31.53
C ALA A 645 11.94 4.65 -30.05
N GLY A 646 12.41 5.70 -29.38
CA GLY A 646 12.08 5.96 -27.97
C GLY A 646 10.78 6.75 -27.74
N SER A 647 9.87 6.81 -28.72
CA SER A 647 8.56 7.46 -28.62
C SER A 647 7.43 6.43 -28.43
N LEU A 648 6.21 6.72 -28.92
CA LEU A 648 5.05 5.81 -28.96
C LEU A 648 5.19 4.64 -29.95
N HIS A 649 6.36 4.02 -30.03
CA HIS A 649 6.63 2.84 -30.83
C HIS A 649 6.29 1.57 -30.02
N PRO A 650 5.72 0.49 -30.62
CA PRO A 650 5.33 -0.71 -29.89
C PRO A 650 6.45 -1.35 -29.04
N CYS A 651 7.69 -1.34 -29.55
CA CYS A 651 8.85 -1.84 -28.81
C CYS A 651 9.30 -0.92 -27.67
N ALA A 652 8.95 0.37 -27.66
CA ALA A 652 9.36 1.31 -26.61
C ALA A 652 8.69 1.03 -25.27
N GLY A 653 7.62 0.23 -25.24
CA GLY A 653 6.94 -0.13 -24.00
C GLY A 653 7.82 -0.91 -23.03
N HIS A 654 8.94 -1.50 -23.49
CA HIS A 654 9.93 -2.12 -22.61
C HIS A 654 10.48 -1.13 -21.58
N PHE A 655 10.80 0.11 -21.98
CA PHE A 655 11.28 1.14 -21.04
C PHE A 655 10.31 1.48 -19.90
N ILE A 656 9.01 1.21 -20.09
CA ILE A 656 8.00 1.42 -19.04
C ILE A 656 7.78 0.11 -18.27
N ALA A 657 7.65 -1.01 -19.00
CA ALA A 657 7.42 -2.35 -18.47
C ALA A 657 8.51 -2.80 -17.48
N GLU A 658 9.74 -2.41 -17.74
CA GLU A 658 10.91 -2.85 -16.98
C GLU A 658 11.07 -2.10 -15.66
N HIS A 659 10.23 -1.11 -15.40
CA HIS A 659 10.67 0.08 -14.70
C HIS A 659 9.59 0.83 -13.93
N TYR A 660 8.31 0.62 -14.25
CA TYR A 660 7.18 1.14 -13.51
C TYR A 660 6.29 0.00 -12.99
N ILE A 661 5.72 0.21 -11.80
CA ILE A 661 4.84 -0.73 -11.10
C ILE A 661 3.42 -0.60 -11.62
N PHE A 662 2.81 -1.74 -11.99
CA PHE A 662 1.44 -1.82 -12.51
C PHE A 662 0.47 -2.54 -11.55
N GLU A 663 0.85 -2.78 -10.30
CA GLU A 663 0.08 -3.57 -9.32
C GLU A 663 -1.35 -3.04 -9.08
N LYS A 664 -1.52 -1.70 -9.03
CA LYS A 664 -2.81 -1.05 -8.81
C LYS A 664 -3.72 -1.02 -10.06
N VAL A 665 -3.24 -1.49 -11.21
CA VAL A 665 -4.03 -1.58 -12.44
C VAL A 665 -4.79 -2.92 -12.43
N GLY A 666 -6.05 -2.86 -12.00
CA GLY A 666 -6.90 -4.00 -11.63
C GLY A 666 -6.68 -5.35 -12.35
N ASP A 667 -6.72 -6.40 -11.55
CA ASP A 667 -6.51 -7.81 -11.91
C ASP A 667 -7.11 -8.22 -13.27
N GLY A 668 -6.27 -8.85 -14.12
CA GLY A 668 -6.71 -9.53 -15.35
C GLY A 668 -6.77 -8.67 -16.62
N LYS A 669 -6.37 -7.40 -16.59
CA LYS A 669 -6.44 -6.49 -17.76
C LYS A 669 -5.20 -6.44 -18.65
N GLY A 670 -4.03 -6.86 -18.18
CA GLY A 670 -2.79 -6.81 -18.98
C GLY A 670 -1.48 -7.22 -18.31
N THR A 671 -1.44 -7.23 -16.97
CA THR A 671 -0.33 -7.75 -16.15
C THR A 671 -0.84 -8.90 -15.29
N GLU A 672 -0.26 -10.09 -15.44
CA GLU A 672 -0.64 -11.28 -14.67
C GLU A 672 0.48 -12.33 -14.73
N SER A 673 0.54 -13.25 -13.76
CA SER A 673 1.54 -14.32 -13.78
C SER A 673 1.17 -15.44 -14.75
N ILE A 674 2.17 -16.12 -15.31
CA ILE A 674 1.96 -17.27 -16.20
C ILE A 674 1.26 -18.40 -15.46
N GLN A 675 1.63 -18.62 -14.19
CA GLN A 675 1.02 -19.62 -13.33
C GLN A 675 -0.50 -19.38 -13.18
N ARG A 676 -0.91 -18.14 -12.90
CA ARG A 676 -2.34 -17.77 -12.78
C ARG A 676 -3.11 -18.02 -14.08
N ARG A 677 -2.48 -17.75 -15.23
CA ARG A 677 -3.07 -18.01 -16.56
C ARG A 677 -3.25 -19.48 -16.86
N LYS A 678 -2.27 -20.32 -16.53
CA LYS A 678 -2.36 -21.79 -16.72
C LYS A 678 -3.47 -22.41 -15.84
N MET A 679 -3.84 -21.77 -14.73
CA MET A 679 -4.75 -22.30 -13.72
C MET A 679 -6.24 -21.91 -13.90
N ASN A 680 -6.66 -21.29 -15.01
CA ASN A 680 -8.08 -20.93 -15.26
C ASN A 680 -8.80 -20.28 -14.05
N GLY A 681 -8.14 -19.33 -13.38
CA GLY A 681 -8.76 -18.51 -12.32
C GLY A 681 -9.08 -19.21 -11.00
N GLY A 682 -8.56 -20.41 -10.74
CA GLY A 682 -8.65 -21.08 -9.43
C GLY A 682 -7.43 -20.79 -8.55
N SER A 683 -7.67 -20.41 -7.28
CA SER A 683 -6.63 -20.16 -6.28
C SER A 683 -6.13 -21.47 -5.65
N ASN A 684 -4.92 -21.88 -5.98
CA ASN A 684 -4.06 -22.64 -5.06
C ASN A 684 -2.76 -21.87 -4.89
N GLY A 685 -2.32 -21.72 -3.64
CA GLY A 685 -1.31 -20.76 -3.21
C GLY A 685 0.05 -20.88 -3.91
N MET A 686 0.77 -19.76 -3.94
CA MET A 686 2.16 -19.71 -4.36
C MET A 686 3.02 -20.69 -3.55
N PRO A 687 4.07 -21.30 -4.16
CA PRO A 687 5.07 -22.04 -3.40
C PRO A 687 5.63 -21.18 -2.26
N LYS A 688 5.78 -21.75 -1.06
CA LYS A 688 6.22 -21.03 0.16
C LYS A 688 7.51 -20.22 0.00
N GLU A 689 8.40 -20.68 -0.89
CA GLU A 689 9.69 -20.06 -1.16
C GLU A 689 9.58 -18.77 -2.02
N VAL A 690 8.52 -18.64 -2.81
CA VAL A 690 8.25 -17.47 -3.67
C VAL A 690 7.24 -16.52 -3.01
N ALA A 691 6.35 -17.05 -2.14
CA ALA A 691 5.41 -16.24 -1.36
C ALA A 691 6.10 -15.26 -0.39
N ASN A 692 7.36 -15.53 -0.02
CA ASN A 692 8.17 -14.71 0.88
C ASN A 692 9.09 -13.72 0.13
N LEU A 693 9.06 -13.68 -1.21
CA LEU A 693 9.87 -12.73 -1.97
C LEU A 693 9.13 -11.38 -2.08
N PRO A 694 9.85 -10.25 -2.00
CA PRO A 694 9.27 -8.93 -2.20
C PRO A 694 8.55 -8.83 -3.56
N PRO A 695 7.56 -7.92 -3.69
CA PRO A 695 6.92 -7.65 -4.98
C PRO A 695 7.98 -7.40 -6.08
N PRO A 696 7.80 -7.94 -7.30
CA PRO A 696 8.78 -7.73 -8.35
C PRO A 696 8.77 -6.27 -8.82
N GLU A 697 9.97 -5.70 -8.86
CA GLU A 697 10.22 -4.28 -9.18
C GLU A 697 10.32 -4.05 -10.69
N THR A 698 10.53 -5.13 -11.42
CA THR A 698 10.63 -5.17 -12.88
C THR A 698 9.78 -6.32 -13.42
N TYR A 699 9.21 -6.16 -14.61
CA TYR A 699 8.28 -7.13 -15.19
C TYR A 699 8.82 -7.72 -16.48
N SER A 700 8.68 -9.04 -16.63
CA SER A 700 8.97 -9.70 -17.90
C SER A 700 7.80 -9.55 -18.89
N TYR A 701 8.09 -9.66 -20.17
CA TYR A 701 7.21 -9.75 -21.31
C TYR A 701 7.71 -10.88 -22.22
N TYR A 702 6.84 -11.85 -22.51
CA TYR A 702 7.18 -13.05 -23.30
C TYR A 702 6.55 -13.05 -24.69
N GLY A 703 6.08 -11.90 -25.17
CA GLY A 703 5.35 -11.80 -26.43
C GLY A 703 6.27 -11.65 -27.67
N PRO A 704 5.68 -11.56 -28.86
CA PRO A 704 6.40 -11.66 -30.13
C PRO A 704 7.37 -10.52 -30.41
N LEU A 705 7.23 -9.34 -29.78
CA LEU A 705 8.12 -8.21 -30.04
C LEU A 705 9.57 -8.48 -29.60
N ASN A 706 9.80 -9.46 -28.72
CA ASN A 706 11.12 -9.91 -28.29
C ASN A 706 12.06 -10.29 -29.43
N ILE A 707 11.51 -10.79 -30.55
CA ILE A 707 12.31 -11.17 -31.73
C ILE A 707 13.07 -9.98 -32.33
N LEU A 708 12.57 -8.76 -32.13
CA LEU A 708 13.15 -7.53 -32.64
C LEU A 708 14.12 -6.89 -31.63
N THR A 709 14.09 -7.33 -30.37
CA THR A 709 14.65 -6.62 -29.22
C THR A 709 15.54 -7.51 -28.36
N TYR A 710 16.30 -8.42 -28.99
CA TYR A 710 17.27 -9.29 -28.31
C TYR A 710 16.66 -9.96 -27.06
N ASN A 711 15.41 -10.41 -27.14
CA ASN A 711 14.70 -11.05 -26.03
C ASN A 711 14.72 -10.28 -24.68
N VAL A 712 14.95 -8.96 -24.68
CA VAL A 712 15.07 -8.15 -23.45
C VAL A 712 13.82 -8.22 -22.58
N GLY A 713 12.66 -8.51 -23.17
CA GLY A 713 11.42 -8.71 -22.42
C GLY A 713 11.52 -9.85 -21.41
N LEU A 714 12.45 -10.80 -21.53
CA LEU A 714 12.83 -11.67 -20.40
C LEU A 714 13.67 -10.90 -19.39
N HIS A 715 13.09 -9.84 -18.86
CA HIS A 715 13.81 -8.80 -18.16
C HIS A 715 14.18 -9.21 -16.74
N ASN A 716 13.29 -9.93 -16.04
CA ASN A 716 13.65 -10.52 -14.75
C ASN A 716 14.80 -11.52 -14.90
N GLU A 717 14.76 -12.36 -15.93
CA GLU A 717 15.80 -13.32 -16.25
C GLU A 717 17.14 -12.63 -16.54
N HIS A 718 17.09 -11.53 -17.30
CA HIS A 718 18.26 -10.70 -17.63
C HIS A 718 18.87 -10.03 -16.39
N HIS A 719 18.06 -9.40 -15.54
CA HIS A 719 18.53 -8.79 -14.29
C HIS A 719 19.06 -9.83 -13.29
N ASP A 720 18.45 -11.01 -13.25
CA ASP A 720 18.93 -12.13 -12.44
C ASP A 720 20.25 -12.69 -12.99
N PHE A 721 20.47 -12.71 -14.30
CA PHE A 721 21.67 -13.28 -14.90
C PHE A 721 22.18 -12.46 -16.09
N PRO A 722 22.76 -11.26 -15.87
CA PRO A 722 23.19 -10.35 -16.93
C PRO A 722 24.40 -10.87 -17.73
N ALA A 723 24.94 -12.03 -17.36
CA ALA A 723 26.01 -12.73 -18.07
C ALA A 723 25.50 -13.83 -19.01
N ILE A 724 24.18 -14.08 -19.03
CA ILE A 724 23.54 -15.03 -19.95
C ILE A 724 23.04 -14.23 -21.17
N PRO A 725 23.48 -14.58 -22.39
CA PRO A 725 23.11 -13.82 -23.57
C PRO A 725 21.66 -14.04 -23.99
N TRP A 726 21.14 -13.07 -24.75
CA TRP A 726 19.75 -13.04 -25.21
C TRP A 726 19.23 -14.32 -25.86
N THR A 727 20.06 -15.06 -26.60
CA THR A 727 19.70 -16.33 -27.26
C THR A 727 19.38 -17.45 -26.27
N ARG A 728 19.84 -17.32 -25.02
CA ARG A 728 19.76 -18.34 -23.98
C ARG A 728 18.79 -17.97 -22.85
N LEU A 729 18.23 -16.77 -22.82
CA LEU A 729 17.28 -16.32 -21.79
C LEU A 729 16.03 -17.23 -21.71
N TYR A 730 15.47 -17.66 -22.84
CA TYR A 730 14.36 -18.63 -22.83
C TYR A 730 14.76 -19.99 -22.26
N THR A 731 16.03 -20.39 -22.40
CA THR A 731 16.54 -21.63 -21.78
C THR A 731 16.66 -21.46 -20.27
N LEU A 732 17.14 -20.30 -19.80
CA LEU A 732 17.15 -19.96 -18.38
C LEU A 732 15.73 -19.98 -17.79
N HIS A 733 14.77 -19.31 -18.44
CA HIS A 733 13.37 -19.33 -18.02
C HIS A 733 12.82 -20.75 -17.90
N ARG A 734 13.13 -21.64 -18.86
CA ARG A 734 12.67 -23.02 -18.83
C ARG A 734 13.30 -23.85 -17.70
N ILE A 735 14.57 -23.63 -17.39
CA ILE A 735 15.27 -24.35 -16.32
C ILE A 735 14.71 -23.93 -14.95
N ALA A 736 14.53 -22.62 -14.73
CA ALA A 736 14.12 -22.05 -13.45
C ALA A 736 12.67 -21.51 -13.47
N SER A 737 11.78 -22.19 -14.19
CA SER A 737 10.41 -21.72 -14.46
C SER A 737 9.60 -21.47 -13.18
N GLU A 738 9.85 -22.23 -12.12
CA GLU A 738 9.20 -22.08 -10.82
C GLU A 738 9.57 -20.78 -10.09
N PHE A 739 10.66 -20.12 -10.48
CA PHE A 739 11.07 -18.82 -9.93
C PHE A 739 10.50 -17.64 -10.75
N TYR A 740 10.12 -17.87 -12.02
CA TYR A 740 9.65 -16.82 -12.94
C TYR A 740 8.15 -16.87 -13.24
N GLU A 741 7.56 -18.05 -13.42
CA GLU A 741 6.13 -18.22 -13.74
C GLU A 741 5.16 -17.68 -12.68
N PRO A 742 5.48 -17.67 -11.37
CA PRO A 742 4.65 -17.03 -10.36
C PRO A 742 4.70 -15.50 -10.41
N LEU A 743 5.76 -14.90 -10.98
CA LEU A 743 5.90 -13.45 -11.04
C LEU A 743 4.89 -12.85 -12.05
N PRO A 744 4.28 -11.69 -11.75
CA PRO A 744 3.54 -10.92 -12.74
C PRO A 744 4.40 -10.60 -13.97
N CYS A 745 3.79 -10.73 -15.15
CA CYS A 745 4.40 -10.38 -16.43
C CYS A 745 3.42 -9.59 -17.28
N HIS A 746 3.93 -8.70 -18.14
CA HIS A 746 3.09 -7.95 -19.06
C HIS A 746 2.73 -8.79 -20.29
N ARG A 747 1.49 -8.63 -20.77
CA ARG A 747 0.99 -9.31 -21.98
C ARG A 747 1.30 -8.57 -23.26
N SER A 748 1.48 -7.25 -23.19
CA SER A 748 1.67 -6.39 -24.36
C SER A 748 2.34 -5.08 -23.97
N TRP A 749 3.48 -4.78 -24.60
CA TRP A 749 4.13 -3.47 -24.47
C TRP A 749 3.30 -2.31 -25.01
N VAL A 750 2.49 -2.55 -26.04
CA VAL A 750 1.52 -1.54 -26.53
C VAL A 750 0.50 -1.23 -25.45
N TRP A 751 0.00 -2.25 -24.75
CA TRP A 751 -0.92 -2.06 -23.64
C TRP A 751 -0.25 -1.32 -22.48
N VAL A 752 1.00 -1.63 -22.17
CA VAL A 752 1.78 -0.92 -21.14
C VAL A 752 1.87 0.57 -21.43
N ILE A 753 2.24 0.98 -22.65
CA ILE A 753 2.33 2.41 -23.04
C ILE A 753 0.99 3.11 -22.83
N TRP A 754 -0.09 2.58 -23.40
CA TRP A 754 -1.38 3.24 -23.35
C TRP A 754 -2.00 3.23 -21.95
N THR A 755 -1.77 2.17 -21.18
CA THR A 755 -2.22 2.09 -19.79
C THR A 755 -1.45 3.08 -18.92
N PHE A 756 -0.12 3.20 -19.12
CA PHE A 756 0.68 4.21 -18.44
C PHE A 756 0.13 5.62 -18.68
N ILE A 757 -0.24 5.96 -19.91
CA ILE A 757 -0.77 7.28 -20.25
C ILE A 757 -2.19 7.49 -19.70
N LEU A 758 -3.08 6.51 -19.85
CA LEU A 758 -4.52 6.70 -19.68
C LEU A 758 -5.06 6.31 -18.29
N ASP A 759 -4.43 5.35 -17.60
CA ASP A 759 -4.90 4.88 -16.31
C ASP A 759 -4.36 5.79 -15.20
N LYS A 760 -5.22 6.15 -14.23
CA LYS A 760 -4.86 7.02 -13.11
C LYS A 760 -4.09 6.29 -12.00
N ASN A 761 -4.11 4.96 -12.00
CA ASN A 761 -3.49 4.13 -10.96
C ASN A 761 -2.03 3.78 -11.29
N VAL A 762 -1.53 4.20 -12.46
CA VAL A 762 -0.11 4.09 -12.85
C VAL A 762 0.37 5.42 -13.40
N GLY A 763 1.57 5.83 -13.01
CA GLY A 763 2.10 7.14 -13.35
C GLY A 763 3.57 7.29 -13.01
N MET A 764 4.06 8.53 -13.02
CA MET A 764 5.47 8.84 -12.82
C MET A 764 5.98 8.44 -11.43
N TRP A 765 5.08 8.36 -10.44
CA TRP A 765 5.36 7.97 -9.05
C TRP A 765 5.37 6.46 -8.83
N CYS A 766 4.89 5.66 -9.78
CA CYS A 766 4.80 4.21 -9.65
C CYS A 766 6.15 3.54 -9.90
N ARG A 767 7.18 3.90 -9.13
CA ARG A 767 8.53 3.33 -9.18
C ARG A 767 9.02 2.98 -7.79
N VAL A 768 9.91 2.00 -7.74
CA VAL A 768 10.61 1.62 -6.52
C VAL A 768 11.81 2.53 -6.30
N LYS A 769 11.94 3.11 -5.11
CA LYS A 769 13.12 3.88 -4.70
C LYS A 769 13.76 3.29 -3.44
N ARG A 770 15.09 3.42 -3.36
CA ARG A 770 15.94 3.04 -2.23
C ARG A 770 16.82 4.23 -1.85
N ALA A 771 17.01 4.46 -0.55
CA ALA A 771 17.89 5.53 -0.07
C ALA A 771 19.38 5.11 0.02
N GLN A 772 19.68 3.82 0.16
CA GLN A 772 21.05 3.30 0.37
C GLN A 772 21.28 1.95 -0.34
N GLY A 773 22.54 1.48 -0.40
CA GLY A 773 22.91 0.13 -0.87
C GLY A 773 23.51 0.04 -2.28
N GLY A 774 23.58 1.14 -3.02
CA GLY A 774 24.11 1.15 -4.39
C GLY A 774 25.64 1.07 -4.46
N ARG A 775 26.14 0.43 -5.53
CA ARG A 775 27.57 0.31 -5.85
C ARG A 775 27.83 0.89 -7.24
N VAL A 776 28.77 1.84 -7.33
CA VAL A 776 29.18 2.45 -8.61
C VAL A 776 30.14 1.55 -9.37
N VAL A 777 29.93 1.39 -10.68
CA VAL A 777 30.86 0.65 -11.53
C VAL A 777 32.09 1.51 -11.88
N GLY A 778 33.26 1.10 -11.36
CA GLY A 778 34.56 1.72 -11.65
C GLY A 778 35.09 2.69 -10.58
N GLY A 779 34.44 2.77 -9.41
CA GLY A 779 34.95 3.55 -8.27
C GLY A 779 36.21 2.89 -7.67
N SER A 780 37.37 3.52 -7.84
CA SER A 780 38.55 3.18 -7.05
C SER A 780 38.34 3.64 -5.61
N SER A 781 38.63 2.77 -4.64
CA SER A 781 38.90 3.16 -3.25
C SER A 781 40.16 4.05 -3.21
N ASN A 782 40.03 5.32 -3.55
CA ASN A 782 41.06 6.32 -3.34
C ASN A 782 40.49 7.43 -2.47
N ALA A 783 40.76 7.29 -1.17
CA ALA A 783 40.69 8.37 -0.20
C ALA A 783 41.73 9.44 -0.59
N ASN A 784 41.32 10.43 -1.39
CA ASN A 784 41.87 11.80 -1.41
C ASN A 784 41.33 12.57 -2.65
N ALA A 785 40.14 13.14 -2.52
CA ALA A 785 39.76 14.35 -3.25
C ALA A 785 38.74 15.10 -2.40
N GLY A 786 39.24 15.95 -1.50
CA GLY A 786 38.43 16.77 -0.62
C GLY A 786 38.04 18.12 -1.22
N ARG A 787 36.83 18.54 -0.82
CA ARG A 787 36.16 19.87 -0.86
C ARG A 787 35.37 20.20 -2.13
N ALA A 788 34.10 20.64 -2.03
CA ALA A 788 33.32 21.25 -0.93
C ALA A 788 31.90 20.63 -0.92
N GLY A 789 31.27 20.16 0.16
CA GLY A 789 30.92 20.70 1.50
C GLY A 789 29.52 20.08 1.78
N GLU A 790 29.09 19.59 2.93
CA GLU A 790 29.49 19.63 4.34
C GLU A 790 29.54 18.19 4.90
N GLY A 791 30.33 17.98 5.96
CA GLY A 791 30.66 16.65 6.46
C GLY A 791 29.58 16.01 7.34
N ILE A 792 29.35 14.72 7.14
CA ILE A 792 28.75 13.82 8.13
C ILE A 792 29.70 12.64 8.30
N SER A 793 30.27 12.51 9.50
CA SER A 793 31.14 11.42 9.91
C SER A 793 30.33 10.15 10.15
N GLY A 794 30.51 9.12 9.30
CA GLY A 794 30.00 7.77 9.52
C GLY A 794 31.13 6.84 9.92
N ALA A 795 31.33 6.64 11.23
CA ALA A 795 32.10 5.52 11.75
C ALA A 795 31.14 4.35 11.99
N SER A 796 31.16 3.35 11.11
CA SER A 796 30.67 2.01 11.41
C SER A 796 31.47 0.99 10.60
N ASN A 797 32.56 0.51 11.21
CA ASN A 797 33.21 -0.72 10.80
C ASN A 797 32.27 -1.90 11.14
N GLY A 798 31.56 -2.40 10.13
CA GLY A 798 30.99 -3.76 10.11
C GLY A 798 31.86 -4.64 9.21
N PRO A 799 31.97 -5.95 9.47
CA PRO A 799 32.94 -6.81 8.80
C PRO A 799 32.62 -6.92 7.30
N GLU A 800 33.68 -6.88 6.48
CA GLU A 800 33.62 -7.33 5.08
C GLU A 800 33.24 -8.82 5.07
N GLU A 801 31.95 -9.13 4.92
CA GLU A 801 31.53 -10.44 4.44
C GLU A 801 31.87 -10.51 2.95
N GLY A 802 32.94 -11.24 2.66
CA GLY A 802 33.44 -11.46 1.32
C GLY A 802 32.37 -12.05 0.43
N ASP A 803 32.00 -11.29 -0.61
CA ASP A 803 31.37 -11.81 -1.82
C ASP A 803 32.27 -12.95 -2.33
N GLY A 804 31.87 -14.20 -2.08
CA GLY A 804 32.65 -15.41 -2.41
C GLY A 804 32.83 -15.66 -3.92
N TRP A 805 32.67 -14.65 -4.77
CA TRP A 805 32.82 -14.73 -6.22
C TRP A 805 33.33 -13.39 -6.75
N LYS A 806 34.58 -13.36 -7.21
CA LYS A 806 35.08 -12.20 -7.96
C LYS A 806 34.43 -12.23 -9.35
N GLU A 807 33.74 -11.17 -9.72
CA GLU A 807 33.14 -10.96 -11.06
C GLU A 807 34.17 -11.15 -12.21
N SER A 808 35.47 -11.07 -11.90
CA SER A 808 36.57 -11.40 -12.81
C SER A 808 36.68 -12.88 -13.20
N GLU A 809 36.08 -13.80 -12.44
CA GLU A 809 36.16 -15.24 -12.67
C GLU A 809 35.08 -15.75 -13.63
N ILE A 810 34.03 -14.96 -13.89
CA ILE A 810 32.99 -15.27 -14.90
C ILE A 810 33.32 -14.60 -16.25
N GLN A 811 34.25 -13.64 -16.27
CA GLN A 811 34.71 -12.96 -17.49
C GLN A 811 36.01 -13.52 -18.10
N ASN A 812 36.55 -14.63 -17.56
CA ASN A 812 37.73 -15.31 -18.11
C ASN A 812 37.38 -16.56 -18.94
#